data_AF-A0A2E0Y295-F1
#
_entry.id   AF-A0A2E0Y295-F1
#
_cell.length_a   1.000
_cell.length_b   1.000
_cell.length_c   1.000
_cell.angle_alpha   90.00
_cell.angle_beta   90.00
_cell.angle_gamma   90.00
#
_symmetry.space_group_name_H-M   'P 1'
#
loop_
_entity.id
_entity.type
_entity.pdbx_description
1 polymer ?
#
loop_
_entity_poly.entity_id
_entity_poly.type
_entity_poly.pdbx_seq_one_letter_code
_entity_poly.pdbx_strand_id
1 'polypeptide(L)'
;MASLAEAETHTIEIGGEVNTLVVAPGDTVVFQGPCLTIVQSGQPCIADGVLEGAIYPPFCEPFTWEVPQFTWAELPFYAVQIAGDGTPADCDTAWTGHISVTTGGITIQVPDDFATIEAAINAADDGDTISIAAGTYVEHDLSLGSKGIRITGETDAEGNPAVTIDAQQQGRVMSINGESASGFVPLIQNIVFTGGSSPVDGGGLNCTTSNATIRNCHFIDNWCGGRGGGVYHTGQSAGPPPGQPVSARFVRCLFTGNTADEGGGIYGRLGVPELVSCIVTENSATVGGGINQCSCKYAVMSVGDTIVCGNSPDQAVGHVALGASSCATPWCDDPDGDGQPDGCLYDNDGILNVPDEYATIALAFQNVTDGNTIAIAAGTYLLEEAQELFISEISITISGETGPDGLPATIIDGQGAAFGIHVVRGDGTTIIENLHLTRCVYPLSLIQCRADVTNCIIDTCIGYYGVISLFNSIVNLSSCTVTGNQGTFGGGVMVVDQGGQSSEVTMVDCVIDANIGAYPVYAIGGVGVFDGQASLTGCTVRNNTSGGIAGVYVAAEATMTMATTAVCGNVGYEGDTTQISGEYTDDGGNDVEVDCPEDCVGDFDGTGDVGVDDLLALLAAYQSNGNGDCDGDGDTDVDDLLILIGVWGSCNA
;
A
#
# COMPACT_ATOMS: atom_id res chain seq x y z
N MET A 1 24.79 1.36 -44.95
CA MET A 1 24.64 2.77 -44.55
C MET A 1 23.29 3.23 -45.05
N ALA A 2 22.24 2.97 -44.27
CA ALA A 2 21.06 3.81 -44.35
C ALA A 2 21.52 5.23 -43.98
N SER A 3 21.11 6.24 -44.74
CA SER A 3 21.33 7.62 -44.32
C SER A 3 20.57 7.81 -43.02
N LEU A 4 21.27 8.07 -41.91
CA LEU A 4 20.64 8.62 -40.72
C LEU A 4 19.79 9.82 -41.17
N ALA A 5 18.53 9.87 -40.76
CA ALA A 5 17.69 11.04 -40.98
C ALA A 5 18.42 12.29 -40.44
N GLU A 6 18.18 13.46 -41.04
CA GLU A 6 18.75 14.70 -40.48
C GLU A 6 18.19 14.88 -39.07
N ALA A 7 19.07 15.15 -38.10
CA ALA A 7 18.68 15.40 -36.71
C ALA A 7 17.62 16.51 -36.64
N GLU A 8 16.49 16.21 -35.99
CA GLU A 8 15.39 17.14 -35.79
C GLU A 8 15.42 17.75 -34.38
N THR A 9 14.78 18.90 -34.19
CA THR A 9 14.59 19.49 -32.87
C THR A 9 13.11 19.45 -32.50
N HIS A 10 12.80 18.83 -31.38
CA HIS A 10 11.46 18.68 -30.81
C HIS A 10 11.32 19.51 -29.55
N THR A 11 10.10 19.95 -29.22
CA THR A 11 9.83 20.74 -28.01
C THR A 11 8.76 20.07 -27.16
N ILE A 12 9.02 19.94 -25.86
CA ILE A 12 8.06 19.51 -24.84
C ILE A 12 7.76 20.73 -23.95
N GLU A 13 6.48 21.08 -23.83
CA GLU A 13 5.98 22.10 -22.91
C GLU A 13 5.54 21.44 -21.60
N ILE A 14 6.32 21.64 -20.54
CA ILE A 14 6.03 21.13 -19.20
C ILE A 14 4.80 21.85 -18.64
N GLY A 15 3.78 21.09 -18.28
CA GLY A 15 2.45 21.60 -17.89
C GLY A 15 1.43 21.69 -19.03
N GLY A 16 1.79 21.26 -20.24
CA GLY A 16 0.86 21.04 -21.36
C GLY A 16 0.39 19.58 -21.49
N GLU A 17 -0.55 19.31 -22.40
CA GLU A 17 -0.93 17.93 -22.76
C GLU A 17 0.19 17.29 -23.59
N VAL A 18 0.90 16.31 -23.02
CA VAL A 18 1.93 15.54 -23.72
C VAL A 18 1.64 14.05 -23.54
N ASN A 19 1.05 13.42 -24.55
CA ASN A 19 0.71 12.00 -24.46
C ASN A 19 1.87 11.08 -24.91
N THR A 20 2.54 11.37 -26.04
CA THR A 20 3.73 10.64 -26.50
C THR A 20 4.48 11.46 -27.56
N LEU A 21 5.81 11.61 -27.42
CA LEU A 21 6.70 12.21 -28.41
C LEU A 21 7.57 11.12 -29.06
N VAL A 22 7.62 11.06 -30.39
CA VAL A 22 8.49 10.12 -31.11
C VAL A 22 9.72 10.86 -31.63
N VAL A 23 10.92 10.37 -31.32
CA VAL A 23 12.21 10.99 -31.69
C VAL A 23 13.18 9.95 -32.23
N ALA A 24 14.24 10.37 -32.90
CA ALA A 24 15.31 9.49 -33.38
C ALA A 24 16.66 9.78 -32.67
N PRO A 25 17.59 8.81 -32.61
CA PRO A 25 18.95 9.06 -32.10
C PRO A 25 19.64 10.21 -32.86
N GLY A 26 20.13 11.20 -32.11
CA GLY A 26 20.70 12.43 -32.65
C GLY A 26 19.71 13.60 -32.76
N ASP A 27 18.41 13.38 -32.56
CA ASP A 27 17.46 14.47 -32.38
C ASP A 27 17.75 15.24 -31.08
N THR A 28 17.26 16.47 -31.01
CA THR A 28 17.35 17.32 -29.83
C THR A 28 15.95 17.52 -29.25
N VAL A 29 15.71 17.13 -27.99
CA VAL A 29 14.46 17.41 -27.26
C VAL A 29 14.65 18.59 -26.32
N VAL A 30 13.88 19.65 -26.54
CA VAL A 30 13.91 20.88 -25.75
C VAL A 30 12.72 20.88 -24.78
N PHE A 31 13.01 20.79 -23.50
CA PHE A 31 12.03 20.90 -22.42
C PHE A 31 11.90 22.37 -22.01
N GLN A 32 10.73 22.94 -22.27
CA GLN A 32 10.35 24.29 -21.86
C GLN A 32 9.36 24.21 -20.71
N GLY A 33 9.51 25.09 -19.72
CA GLY A 33 8.71 25.00 -18.51
C GLY A 33 9.03 26.10 -17.51
N PRO A 34 8.32 26.13 -16.38
CA PRO A 34 8.57 27.10 -15.33
C PRO A 34 9.99 26.94 -14.74
N CYS A 35 10.54 28.03 -14.22
CA CYS A 35 11.83 27.98 -13.53
C CYS A 35 11.73 27.17 -12.23
N LEU A 36 12.86 26.61 -11.78
CA LEU A 36 12.95 25.63 -10.70
C LEU A 36 12.21 24.33 -11.06
N THR A 37 12.48 23.76 -12.23
CA THR A 37 11.90 22.46 -12.63
C THR A 37 13.00 21.43 -12.86
N ILE A 38 12.85 20.22 -12.31
CA ILE A 38 13.67 19.04 -12.64
C ILE A 38 12.89 18.20 -13.65
N VAL A 39 13.58 17.64 -14.64
CA VAL A 39 13.04 16.70 -15.61
C VAL A 39 13.85 15.42 -15.55
N GLN A 40 13.20 14.29 -15.32
CA GLN A 40 13.83 12.99 -15.19
C GLN A 40 13.03 11.92 -15.93
N SER A 41 13.70 10.94 -16.55
CA SER A 41 13.03 9.71 -16.99
C SER A 41 12.82 8.75 -15.82
N GLY A 42 11.74 7.97 -15.87
CA GLY A 42 11.31 7.08 -14.80
C GLY A 42 9.85 7.32 -14.40
N GLN A 43 9.47 6.76 -13.26
CA GLN A 43 8.20 7.09 -12.59
C GLN A 43 8.42 8.31 -11.68
N PRO A 44 7.37 9.10 -11.37
CA PRO A 44 7.49 10.18 -10.40
C PRO A 44 8.27 9.76 -9.16
N CYS A 45 9.27 10.56 -8.75
CA CYS A 45 10.20 10.29 -7.64
C CYS A 45 11.17 9.11 -7.79
N ILE A 46 11.09 8.32 -8.87
CA ILE A 46 11.96 7.16 -9.13
C ILE A 46 12.66 7.36 -10.49
N ALA A 47 13.71 8.18 -10.49
CA ALA A 47 14.51 8.43 -11.69
C ALA A 47 15.26 7.17 -12.14
N ASP A 48 15.15 6.81 -13.42
CA ASP A 48 15.86 5.66 -14.01
C ASP A 48 17.24 6.03 -14.62
N GLY A 49 17.58 7.32 -14.56
CA GLY A 49 18.87 7.90 -14.93
C GLY A 49 19.14 8.07 -16.44
N VAL A 50 18.17 7.80 -17.31
CA VAL A 50 18.37 7.87 -18.77
C VAL A 50 18.30 9.30 -19.32
N LEU A 51 17.40 10.11 -18.75
CA LEU A 51 17.19 11.51 -19.02
C LEU A 51 17.20 12.23 -17.68
N GLU A 52 18.05 13.25 -17.54
CA GLU A 52 18.09 14.09 -16.35
C GLU A 52 18.49 15.51 -16.74
N GLY A 53 17.71 16.48 -16.29
CA GLY A 53 17.93 17.89 -16.57
C GLY A 53 17.15 18.80 -15.64
N ALA A 54 17.42 20.10 -15.71
CA ALA A 54 16.71 21.09 -14.92
C ALA A 54 16.64 22.46 -15.62
N ILE A 55 15.54 23.17 -15.36
CA ILE A 55 15.32 24.57 -15.73
C ILE A 55 15.52 25.39 -14.45
N TYR A 56 16.70 26.00 -14.26
CA TYR A 56 17.12 26.55 -12.96
C TYR A 56 17.67 28.00 -13.05
N PRO A 57 17.56 28.83 -11.98
CA PRO A 57 18.16 30.17 -11.93
C PRO A 57 19.69 30.16 -12.16
N PRO A 58 20.29 31.27 -12.65
CA PRO A 58 19.71 32.61 -12.78
C PRO A 58 19.04 32.92 -14.13
N PHE A 59 19.13 32.01 -15.10
CA PHE A 59 18.65 32.25 -16.47
C PHE A 59 17.33 31.55 -16.80
N CYS A 60 17.00 30.45 -16.11
CA CYS A 60 15.77 29.67 -16.34
C CYS A 60 15.60 29.26 -17.81
N GLU A 61 16.71 28.92 -18.47
CA GLU A 61 16.71 28.51 -19.88
C GLU A 61 16.13 27.10 -20.04
N PRO A 62 15.50 26.80 -21.19
CA PRO A 62 15.02 25.46 -21.50
C PRO A 62 16.11 24.39 -21.35
N PHE A 63 15.75 23.25 -20.75
CA PHE A 63 16.63 22.10 -20.71
C PHE A 63 16.64 21.44 -22.08
N THR A 64 17.84 21.12 -22.58
CA THR A 64 18.00 20.47 -23.87
C THR A 64 18.62 19.10 -23.67
N TRP A 65 17.95 18.06 -24.16
CA TRP A 65 18.42 16.69 -24.15
C TRP A 65 18.70 16.25 -25.59
N GLU A 66 19.96 16.00 -25.90
CA GLU A 66 20.34 15.33 -27.14
C GLU A 66 20.03 13.84 -27.00
N VAL A 67 19.14 13.32 -27.85
CA VAL A 67 18.79 11.90 -27.86
C VAL A 67 20.06 11.10 -28.15
N PRO A 68 20.57 10.30 -27.19
CA PRO A 68 21.83 9.63 -27.37
C PRO A 68 21.86 8.72 -28.61
N GLN A 69 23.01 8.64 -29.27
CA GLN A 69 23.23 7.79 -30.45
C GLN A 69 23.00 6.27 -30.19
N PHE A 70 22.74 5.89 -28.94
CA PHE A 70 22.66 4.52 -28.45
C PHE A 70 21.30 4.17 -27.81
N THR A 71 20.35 5.10 -27.74
CA THR A 71 19.06 4.89 -27.07
C THR A 71 17.98 4.55 -28.07
N TRP A 72 17.60 3.29 -28.14
CA TRP A 72 16.18 2.98 -28.27
C TRP A 72 15.61 3.11 -26.85
N ALA A 73 14.46 3.73 -26.68
CA ALA A 73 13.87 3.87 -25.36
C ALA A 73 12.40 4.24 -25.44
N GLU A 74 11.56 3.53 -24.69
CA GLU A 74 10.24 4.01 -24.29
C GLU A 74 10.44 4.64 -22.90
N LEU A 75 10.57 5.96 -22.88
CA LEU A 75 10.91 6.77 -21.72
C LEU A 75 9.66 7.44 -21.19
N PRO A 76 8.97 6.85 -20.19
CA PRO A 76 8.18 7.68 -19.30
C PRO A 76 9.13 8.71 -18.68
N PHE A 77 8.73 9.97 -18.68
CA PHE A 77 9.43 11.02 -17.97
C PHE A 77 8.46 11.77 -17.09
N TYR A 78 9.00 12.33 -16.02
CA TYR A 78 8.27 13.21 -15.12
C TYR A 78 9.06 14.50 -14.91
N ALA A 79 8.35 15.57 -14.62
CA ALA A 79 8.93 16.85 -14.28
C ALA A 79 8.30 17.39 -12.99
N VAL A 80 9.14 17.87 -12.08
CA VAL A 80 8.73 18.32 -10.74
C VAL A 80 9.27 19.73 -10.51
N GLN A 81 8.44 20.62 -9.97
CA GLN A 81 8.91 21.92 -9.49
C GLN A 81 9.72 21.75 -8.21
N ILE A 82 10.75 22.58 -7.99
CA ILE A 82 11.55 22.59 -6.77
C ILE A 82 11.09 23.76 -5.91
N ALA A 83 10.92 23.53 -4.60
CA ALA A 83 10.71 24.59 -3.64
C ALA A 83 11.95 25.51 -3.56
N GLY A 84 11.75 26.76 -3.13
CA GLY A 84 12.82 27.77 -3.08
C GLY A 84 14.03 27.43 -2.18
N ASP A 85 13.96 26.34 -1.42
CA ASP A 85 15.03 25.80 -0.56
C ASP A 85 15.82 24.65 -1.19
N GLY A 86 15.48 24.21 -2.42
CA GLY A 86 16.17 23.15 -3.14
C GLY A 86 15.58 21.75 -2.96
N THR A 87 14.46 21.60 -2.23
CA THR A 87 13.72 20.33 -2.14
C THR A 87 12.78 20.15 -3.35
N PRO A 88 12.76 18.98 -4.02
CA PRO A 88 11.74 18.69 -5.02
C PRO A 88 10.35 18.80 -4.39
N ALA A 89 9.40 19.43 -5.09
CA ALA A 89 8.00 19.42 -4.69
C ALA A 89 7.43 18.00 -4.76
N ASP A 90 6.23 17.84 -4.22
CA ASP A 90 5.48 16.59 -4.21
C ASP A 90 5.39 15.93 -5.60
N CYS A 91 5.85 14.68 -5.68
CA CYS A 91 5.86 13.88 -6.91
C CYS A 91 4.47 13.47 -7.38
N ASP A 92 3.46 13.54 -6.51
CA ASP A 92 2.06 13.29 -6.88
C ASP A 92 1.51 14.39 -7.80
N THR A 93 2.19 15.54 -7.84
CA THR A 93 1.87 16.65 -8.74
C THR A 93 2.77 16.73 -9.97
N ALA A 94 3.62 15.72 -10.18
CA ALA A 94 4.57 15.71 -11.28
C ALA A 94 3.89 15.72 -12.65
N TRP A 95 4.43 16.50 -13.58
CA TRP A 95 3.98 16.44 -14.98
C TRP A 95 4.61 15.24 -15.65
N THR A 96 3.79 14.32 -16.15
CA THR A 96 4.25 13.10 -16.81
C THR A 96 4.10 13.19 -18.32
N GLY A 97 4.94 12.45 -19.04
CA GLY A 97 4.84 12.28 -20.47
C GLY A 97 5.65 11.07 -20.93
N HIS A 98 5.61 10.80 -22.24
CA HIS A 98 6.26 9.63 -22.81
C HIS A 98 7.11 10.00 -24.04
N ILE A 99 8.36 9.55 -24.11
CA ILE A 99 9.22 9.67 -25.31
C ILE A 99 9.49 8.28 -25.87
N SER A 100 9.15 8.05 -27.14
CA SER A 100 9.51 6.83 -27.88
C SER A 100 10.65 7.15 -28.84
N VAL A 101 11.82 6.54 -28.62
CA VAL A 101 12.96 6.69 -29.51
C VAL A 101 12.92 5.61 -30.58
N THR A 102 12.66 6.01 -31.83
CA THR A 102 12.66 5.13 -33.01
C THR A 102 13.96 5.24 -33.80
N THR A 103 14.39 4.11 -34.34
CA THR A 103 15.63 3.93 -35.11
C THR A 103 15.40 4.04 -36.62
N GLY A 104 14.15 4.19 -37.07
CA GLY A 104 13.77 4.23 -38.48
C GLY A 104 13.88 2.88 -39.22
N GLY A 105 14.15 1.78 -38.51
CA GLY A 105 14.12 0.42 -39.05
C GLY A 105 12.71 -0.08 -39.35
N ILE A 106 12.60 -1.18 -40.08
CA ILE A 106 11.30 -1.77 -40.40
C ILE A 106 10.75 -2.56 -39.20
N THR A 107 9.43 -2.75 -39.19
CA THR A 107 8.79 -3.71 -38.27
C THR A 107 8.47 -5.00 -39.01
N ILE A 108 9.00 -6.10 -38.49
CA ILE A 108 8.77 -7.47 -38.95
C ILE A 108 7.77 -8.12 -37.99
N GLN A 109 6.64 -8.60 -38.51
CA GLN A 109 5.58 -9.24 -37.73
C GLN A 109 5.79 -10.75 -37.70
N VAL A 110 5.75 -11.34 -36.50
CA VAL A 110 5.74 -12.79 -36.30
C VAL A 110 4.39 -13.17 -35.70
N PRO A 111 3.60 -14.08 -36.33
CA PRO A 111 3.99 -14.97 -37.43
C PRO A 111 3.71 -14.45 -38.86
N ASP A 112 3.16 -13.25 -39.04
CA ASP A 112 2.59 -12.82 -40.32
C ASP A 112 3.60 -12.65 -41.47
N ASP A 113 4.75 -12.03 -41.21
CA ASP A 113 5.85 -11.87 -42.19
C ASP A 113 6.76 -13.10 -42.21
N PHE A 114 7.04 -13.67 -41.02
CA PHE A 114 7.81 -14.90 -40.87
C PHE A 114 7.14 -15.82 -39.85
N ALA A 115 7.01 -17.10 -40.21
CA ALA A 115 6.38 -18.10 -39.36
C ALA A 115 7.16 -18.43 -38.08
N THR A 116 8.44 -18.06 -37.99
CA THR A 116 9.31 -18.33 -36.83
C THR A 116 10.11 -17.09 -36.44
N ILE A 117 10.42 -16.98 -35.16
CA ILE A 117 11.24 -15.92 -34.58
C ILE A 117 12.66 -16.01 -35.14
N GLU A 118 13.22 -17.22 -35.29
CA GLU A 118 14.54 -17.42 -35.91
C GLU A 118 14.61 -16.83 -37.32
N ALA A 119 13.58 -17.05 -38.15
CA ALA A 119 13.56 -16.52 -39.50
C ALA A 119 13.49 -14.99 -39.52
N ALA A 120 12.71 -14.39 -38.60
CA ALA A 120 12.67 -12.95 -38.41
C ALA A 120 14.02 -12.38 -37.97
N ILE A 121 14.70 -12.99 -36.99
CA ILE A 121 16.04 -12.59 -36.52
C ILE A 121 17.06 -12.64 -37.67
N ASN A 122 17.00 -13.68 -38.49
CA ASN A 122 17.89 -13.83 -39.65
C ASN A 122 17.67 -12.74 -40.71
N ALA A 123 16.42 -12.29 -40.89
CA ALA A 123 16.04 -11.27 -41.86
C ALA A 123 16.26 -9.83 -41.37
N ALA A 124 16.18 -9.59 -40.06
CA ALA A 124 16.29 -8.26 -39.47
C ALA A 124 17.71 -7.67 -39.58
N ASP A 125 17.81 -6.41 -39.93
CA ASP A 125 19.03 -5.61 -39.87
C ASP A 125 19.07 -4.75 -38.59
N ASP A 126 20.24 -4.21 -38.24
CA ASP A 126 20.37 -3.31 -37.09
C ASP A 126 19.36 -2.15 -37.16
N GLY A 127 18.66 -1.90 -36.05
CA GLY A 127 17.61 -0.90 -35.94
C GLY A 127 16.20 -1.41 -36.28
N ASP A 128 16.05 -2.63 -36.82
CA ASP A 128 14.72 -3.20 -37.06
C ASP A 128 14.02 -3.64 -35.77
N THR A 129 12.69 -3.78 -35.85
CA THR A 129 11.83 -4.30 -34.78
C THR A 129 11.17 -5.60 -35.21
N ILE A 130 11.26 -6.63 -34.39
CA ILE A 130 10.48 -7.87 -34.48
C ILE A 130 9.34 -7.76 -33.48
N SER A 131 8.12 -7.71 -33.98
CA SER A 131 6.88 -7.68 -33.19
C SER A 131 6.25 -9.07 -33.21
N ILE A 132 6.08 -9.68 -32.04
CA ILE A 132 5.62 -11.06 -31.89
C ILE A 132 4.22 -11.05 -31.31
N ALA A 133 3.25 -11.61 -32.04
CA ALA A 133 1.89 -11.78 -31.56
C ALA A 133 1.79 -12.82 -30.45
N ALA A 134 0.82 -12.66 -29.55
CA ALA A 134 0.57 -13.56 -28.42
C ALA A 134 0.50 -15.03 -28.85
N GLY A 135 1.14 -15.91 -28.06
CA GLY A 135 1.20 -17.33 -28.34
C GLY A 135 2.49 -18.02 -27.88
N THR A 136 2.52 -19.35 -28.02
CA THR A 136 3.67 -20.18 -27.68
C THR A 136 4.44 -20.59 -28.94
N TYR A 137 5.71 -20.20 -28.99
CA TYR A 137 6.65 -20.48 -30.07
C TYR A 137 7.64 -21.54 -29.59
N VAL A 138 7.58 -22.72 -30.21
CA VAL A 138 8.48 -23.84 -29.87
C VAL A 138 9.77 -23.68 -30.67
N GLU A 139 10.70 -22.92 -30.11
CA GLU A 139 12.00 -22.60 -30.71
C GLU A 139 13.09 -22.64 -29.64
N HIS A 140 14.31 -23.02 -30.04
CA HIS A 140 15.47 -23.07 -29.16
C HIS A 140 16.73 -22.64 -29.92
N ASP A 141 17.77 -22.34 -29.18
CA ASP A 141 19.08 -21.87 -29.62
C ASP A 141 19.02 -20.64 -30.54
N LEU A 142 18.02 -19.78 -30.32
CA LEU A 142 17.89 -18.50 -31.03
C LEU A 142 19.16 -17.68 -30.81
N SER A 143 19.72 -17.11 -31.88
CA SER A 143 20.93 -16.31 -31.78
C SER A 143 20.75 -14.94 -32.41
N LEU A 144 20.80 -13.93 -31.56
CA LEU A 144 20.81 -12.54 -32.00
C LEU A 144 22.17 -12.14 -32.59
N GLY A 145 23.22 -12.89 -32.26
CA GLY A 145 24.59 -12.50 -32.54
C GLY A 145 24.88 -11.12 -31.93
N SER A 146 25.47 -10.24 -32.74
CA SER A 146 25.79 -8.85 -32.37
C SER A 146 24.78 -7.85 -32.93
N LYS A 147 23.58 -8.28 -33.38
CA LYS A 147 22.59 -7.39 -33.96
C LYS A 147 21.96 -6.50 -32.88
N GLY A 148 21.84 -5.20 -33.15
CA GLY A 148 21.09 -4.26 -32.32
C GLY A 148 19.67 -4.10 -32.85
N ILE A 149 18.82 -5.09 -32.62
CA ILE A 149 17.40 -5.07 -33.00
C ILE A 149 16.49 -5.04 -31.77
N ARG A 150 15.23 -4.66 -31.98
CA ARG A 150 14.17 -4.77 -30.97
C ARG A 150 13.40 -6.06 -31.18
N ILE A 151 13.15 -6.80 -30.09
CA ILE A 151 12.20 -7.92 -30.06
C ILE A 151 11.15 -7.58 -29.01
N THR A 152 9.89 -7.51 -29.41
CA THR A 152 8.76 -7.16 -28.54
C THR A 152 7.66 -8.17 -28.68
N GLY A 153 7.28 -8.81 -27.57
CA GLY A 153 6.05 -9.58 -27.49
C GLY A 153 4.84 -8.71 -27.18
N GLU A 154 3.68 -9.20 -27.60
CA GLU A 154 2.38 -8.73 -27.14
C GLU A 154 2.20 -8.99 -25.63
N THR A 155 1.43 -8.15 -24.95
CA THR A 155 1.08 -8.29 -23.53
C THR A 155 -0.41 -8.56 -23.36
N ASP A 156 -0.80 -9.10 -22.21
CA ASP A 156 -2.20 -9.16 -21.80
C ASP A 156 -2.72 -7.78 -21.33
N ALA A 157 -3.94 -7.75 -20.78
CA ALA A 157 -4.59 -6.51 -20.35
C ALA A 157 -3.93 -5.90 -19.11
N GLU A 158 -3.27 -6.74 -18.31
CA GLU A 158 -2.54 -6.41 -17.09
C GLU A 158 -1.09 -6.00 -17.38
N GLY A 159 -0.63 -6.16 -18.62
CA GLY A 159 0.71 -5.78 -19.07
C GLY A 159 1.76 -6.89 -18.96
N ASN A 160 1.36 -8.12 -18.61
CA ASN A 160 2.25 -9.27 -18.54
C ASN A 160 2.57 -9.82 -19.94
N PRO A 161 3.72 -10.48 -20.13
CA PRO A 161 4.07 -11.14 -21.38
C PRO A 161 3.03 -12.18 -21.86
N ALA A 162 2.45 -11.98 -23.04
CA ALA A 162 1.54 -12.95 -23.67
C ALA A 162 2.25 -13.85 -24.71
N VAL A 163 3.57 -13.67 -24.88
CA VAL A 163 4.42 -14.43 -25.79
C VAL A 163 5.33 -15.36 -25.00
N THR A 164 5.28 -16.65 -25.31
CA THR A 164 6.17 -17.67 -24.73
C THR A 164 7.08 -18.26 -25.79
N ILE A 165 8.39 -18.24 -25.55
CA ILE A 165 9.37 -19.04 -26.29
C ILE A 165 9.71 -20.25 -25.42
N ASP A 166 9.25 -21.43 -25.85
CA ASP A 166 9.45 -22.70 -25.15
C ASP A 166 10.47 -23.57 -25.89
N ALA A 167 11.65 -23.74 -25.29
CA ALA A 167 12.71 -24.54 -25.87
C ALA A 167 12.49 -26.06 -25.71
N GLN A 168 11.50 -26.51 -24.93
CA GLN A 168 11.15 -27.92 -24.71
C GLN A 168 12.34 -28.82 -24.34
N GLN A 169 13.29 -28.26 -23.59
CA GLN A 169 14.53 -28.88 -23.15
C GLN A 169 15.46 -29.31 -24.30
N GLN A 170 15.29 -28.75 -25.50
CA GLN A 170 16.08 -29.11 -26.69
C GLN A 170 17.39 -28.31 -26.81
N GLY A 171 17.50 -27.20 -26.10
CA GLY A 171 18.67 -26.33 -26.08
C GLY A 171 18.45 -25.13 -25.19
N ARG A 172 19.32 -24.12 -25.27
CA ARG A 172 19.08 -22.83 -24.63
C ARG A 172 17.90 -22.13 -25.29
N VAL A 173 17.18 -21.24 -24.61
CA VAL A 173 16.14 -20.45 -25.31
C VAL A 173 16.76 -19.43 -26.28
N MET A 174 17.64 -18.54 -25.78
CA MET A 174 18.25 -17.49 -26.62
C MET A 174 19.69 -17.13 -26.24
N SER A 175 20.47 -16.63 -27.21
CA SER A 175 21.80 -16.05 -27.02
C SER A 175 21.97 -14.67 -27.66
N ILE A 176 22.66 -13.79 -26.94
CA ILE A 176 23.06 -12.44 -27.39
C ILE A 176 24.58 -12.35 -27.20
N ASN A 177 25.31 -12.06 -28.28
CA ASN A 177 26.77 -12.14 -28.28
C ASN A 177 27.40 -10.93 -28.98
N GLY A 178 28.02 -10.06 -28.19
CA GLY A 178 28.74 -8.89 -28.68
C GLY A 178 27.87 -7.64 -28.79
N GLU A 179 28.47 -6.60 -29.38
CA GLU A 179 27.86 -5.30 -29.60
C GLU A 179 27.74 -5.04 -31.10
N SER A 180 26.68 -4.35 -31.51
CA SER A 180 26.51 -3.96 -32.91
C SER A 180 27.61 -3.00 -33.35
N ALA A 181 28.21 -3.28 -34.51
CA ALA A 181 29.15 -2.37 -35.14
C ALA A 181 28.49 -1.04 -35.58
N SER A 182 27.15 -1.03 -35.66
CA SER A 182 26.34 0.13 -36.03
C SER A 182 25.93 0.97 -34.81
N GLY A 183 26.30 0.55 -33.59
CA GLY A 183 25.99 1.25 -32.34
C GLY A 183 24.59 0.98 -31.78
N PHE A 184 23.73 0.24 -32.48
CA PHE A 184 22.43 -0.16 -31.94
C PHE A 184 22.60 -1.19 -30.82
N VAL A 185 21.83 -1.02 -29.75
CA VAL A 185 21.81 -1.94 -28.60
C VAL A 185 20.61 -2.89 -28.76
N PRO A 186 20.67 -4.16 -28.32
CA PRO A 186 19.51 -5.04 -28.33
C PRO A 186 18.45 -4.68 -27.27
N LEU A 187 17.18 -4.54 -27.67
CA LEU A 187 16.02 -4.51 -26.75
C LEU A 187 15.28 -5.83 -26.84
N ILE A 188 15.02 -6.46 -25.71
CA ILE A 188 14.07 -7.57 -25.65
C ILE A 188 13.05 -7.28 -24.57
N GLN A 189 11.77 -7.32 -24.91
CA GLN A 189 10.71 -7.11 -23.93
C GLN A 189 9.45 -7.93 -24.16
N ASN A 190 8.71 -8.14 -23.07
CA ASN A 190 7.40 -8.80 -23.05
C ASN A 190 7.46 -10.26 -23.52
N ILE A 191 8.47 -11.02 -23.08
CA ILE A 191 8.66 -12.42 -23.50
C ILE A 191 8.88 -13.32 -22.29
N VAL A 192 8.19 -14.46 -22.29
CA VAL A 192 8.49 -15.61 -21.42
C VAL A 192 9.53 -16.51 -22.10
N PHE A 193 10.66 -16.72 -21.45
CA PHE A 193 11.71 -17.68 -21.81
C PHE A 193 11.58 -18.92 -20.93
N THR A 194 11.22 -20.06 -21.51
CA THR A 194 11.01 -21.29 -20.73
C THR A 194 11.49 -22.55 -21.42
N GLY A 195 11.58 -23.63 -20.66
CA GLY A 195 11.98 -24.95 -21.14
C GLY A 195 13.43 -25.01 -21.61
N GLY A 196 14.27 -24.02 -21.30
CA GLY A 196 15.68 -24.02 -21.66
C GLY A 196 16.44 -25.15 -20.97
N SER A 197 17.29 -25.87 -21.71
CA SER A 197 18.17 -26.93 -21.18
C SER A 197 19.51 -26.90 -21.91
N SER A 198 20.54 -26.38 -21.23
CA SER A 198 21.89 -26.23 -21.78
C SER A 198 22.92 -27.02 -20.96
N PRO A 199 23.78 -27.86 -21.56
CA PRO A 199 24.82 -28.57 -20.81
C PRO A 199 25.99 -27.67 -20.36
N VAL A 200 25.98 -26.38 -20.74
CA VAL A 200 27.00 -25.39 -20.39
C VAL A 200 26.35 -24.24 -19.61
N ASP A 201 26.54 -22.99 -20.02
CA ASP A 201 26.01 -21.82 -19.32
C ASP A 201 24.66 -21.37 -19.92
N GLY A 202 23.84 -20.61 -19.19
CA GLY A 202 22.61 -19.95 -19.65
C GLY A 202 21.54 -20.92 -20.16
N GLY A 203 20.63 -21.39 -19.30
CA GLY A 203 19.50 -22.22 -19.72
C GLY A 203 18.46 -21.42 -20.51
N GLY A 204 18.00 -20.31 -19.93
CA GLY A 204 17.11 -19.37 -20.60
C GLY A 204 17.86 -18.48 -21.58
N LEU A 205 18.65 -17.53 -21.04
CA LEU A 205 19.41 -16.56 -21.82
C LEU A 205 20.90 -16.63 -21.52
N ASN A 206 21.70 -16.56 -22.58
CA ASN A 206 23.13 -16.31 -22.49
C ASN A 206 23.46 -14.97 -23.15
N CYS A 207 23.88 -14.01 -22.33
CA CYS A 207 24.22 -12.67 -22.74
C CYS A 207 25.73 -12.45 -22.55
N THR A 208 26.49 -12.48 -23.65
CA THR A 208 27.95 -12.31 -23.62
C THR A 208 28.36 -11.01 -24.30
N THR A 209 29.17 -10.21 -23.61
CA THR A 209 29.78 -8.97 -24.13
C THR A 209 28.74 -8.05 -24.80
N SER A 210 27.58 -7.91 -24.19
CA SER A 210 26.48 -7.11 -24.71
C SER A 210 25.90 -6.22 -23.61
N ASN A 211 25.46 -5.04 -23.99
CA ASN A 211 24.74 -4.06 -23.18
C ASN A 211 23.21 -4.12 -23.42
N ALA A 212 22.71 -5.28 -23.85
CA ALA A 212 21.29 -5.51 -24.08
C ALA A 212 20.46 -5.11 -22.87
N THR A 213 19.32 -4.47 -23.12
CA THR A 213 18.34 -4.21 -22.07
C THR A 213 17.15 -5.15 -22.29
N ILE A 214 16.81 -5.86 -21.22
CA ILE A 214 15.78 -6.88 -21.15
C ILE A 214 14.72 -6.36 -20.18
N ARG A 215 13.48 -6.21 -20.65
CA ARG A 215 12.43 -5.56 -19.86
C ARG A 215 11.14 -6.37 -19.87
N ASN A 216 10.48 -6.51 -18.72
CA ASN A 216 9.20 -7.23 -18.65
C ASN A 216 9.31 -8.63 -19.28
N CYS A 217 10.34 -9.38 -18.89
CA CYS A 217 10.59 -10.72 -19.40
C CYS A 217 10.61 -11.72 -18.25
N HIS A 218 10.04 -12.90 -18.48
CA HIS A 218 9.95 -13.94 -17.47
C HIS A 218 10.87 -15.11 -17.85
N PHE A 219 11.83 -15.45 -17.01
CA PHE A 219 12.69 -16.61 -17.14
C PHE A 219 12.18 -17.70 -16.21
N ILE A 220 11.49 -18.70 -16.78
CA ILE A 220 10.72 -19.69 -16.03
C ILE A 220 11.23 -21.10 -16.33
N ASP A 221 11.52 -21.88 -15.29
CA ASP A 221 11.83 -23.32 -15.40
C ASP A 221 12.97 -23.65 -16.39
N ASN A 222 14.00 -22.81 -16.43
CA ASN A 222 15.17 -23.06 -17.27
C ASN A 222 16.27 -23.77 -16.48
N TRP A 223 16.96 -24.68 -17.15
CA TRP A 223 18.04 -25.48 -16.58
C TRP A 223 19.35 -25.32 -17.35
N CYS A 224 20.46 -25.31 -16.62
CA CYS A 224 21.76 -25.58 -17.22
C CYS A 224 22.65 -26.46 -16.33
N GLY A 225 23.56 -27.21 -16.95
CA GLY A 225 24.59 -28.00 -16.26
C GLY A 225 25.82 -27.20 -15.85
N GLY A 226 25.76 -25.87 -15.94
CA GLY A 226 26.85 -24.95 -15.65
C GLY A 226 26.34 -23.73 -14.89
N ARG A 227 26.50 -22.53 -15.44
CA ARG A 227 26.17 -21.28 -14.75
C ARG A 227 24.96 -20.58 -15.35
N GLY A 228 24.11 -20.01 -14.49
CA GLY A 228 22.99 -19.18 -14.92
C GLY A 228 21.85 -20.01 -15.48
N GLY A 229 20.98 -20.54 -14.63
CA GLY A 229 19.85 -21.37 -15.06
C GLY A 229 18.87 -20.54 -15.89
N GLY A 230 18.42 -19.42 -15.31
CA GLY A 230 17.66 -18.40 -16.03
C GLY A 230 18.57 -17.62 -16.97
N VAL A 231 19.58 -16.94 -16.41
CA VAL A 231 20.47 -16.06 -17.15
C VAL A 231 21.94 -16.28 -16.81
N TYR A 232 22.75 -16.43 -17.84
CA TYR A 232 24.20 -16.23 -17.75
C TYR A 232 24.60 -14.93 -18.41
N HIS A 233 25.29 -14.07 -17.67
CA HIS A 233 25.89 -12.85 -18.19
C HIS A 233 27.42 -12.88 -18.06
N THR A 234 28.13 -12.52 -19.13
CA THR A 234 29.57 -12.28 -19.05
C THR A 234 30.05 -11.05 -19.80
N GLY A 235 30.92 -10.26 -19.16
CA GLY A 235 31.56 -9.08 -19.75
C GLY A 235 32.87 -9.38 -20.47
N GLN A 236 33.55 -8.34 -20.96
CA GLN A 236 34.84 -8.47 -21.64
C GLN A 236 35.97 -8.82 -20.66
N SER A 237 36.83 -9.78 -21.04
CA SER A 237 37.93 -10.27 -20.18
C SER A 237 39.00 -9.22 -19.84
N ALA A 238 39.05 -8.09 -20.56
CA ALA A 238 39.96 -6.99 -20.29
C ALA A 238 39.50 -6.07 -19.13
N GLY A 239 38.30 -6.30 -18.59
CA GLY A 239 37.60 -5.37 -17.71
C GLY A 239 36.94 -4.23 -18.50
N PRO A 240 35.89 -3.58 -17.96
CA PRO A 240 35.27 -2.46 -18.63
C PRO A 240 36.24 -1.26 -18.71
N PRO A 241 36.27 -0.48 -19.81
CA PRO A 241 36.90 0.83 -19.81
C PRO A 241 36.36 1.68 -18.64
N PRO A 242 37.19 2.51 -17.98
CA PRO A 242 36.69 3.44 -16.97
C PRO A 242 35.56 4.30 -17.56
N GLY A 243 34.34 4.13 -17.05
CA GLY A 243 33.16 4.90 -17.46
C GLY A 243 32.23 4.25 -18.48
N GLN A 244 32.49 3.02 -18.97
CA GLN A 244 31.55 2.29 -19.83
C GLN A 244 31.56 0.78 -19.54
N PRO A 245 30.84 0.30 -18.51
CA PRO A 245 30.63 -1.13 -18.34
C PRO A 245 29.72 -1.69 -19.45
N VAL A 246 30.21 -2.69 -20.18
CA VAL A 246 29.38 -3.51 -21.06
C VAL A 246 28.57 -4.43 -20.16
N SER A 247 27.31 -4.09 -19.90
CA SER A 247 26.49 -4.82 -18.94
C SER A 247 25.04 -4.82 -19.34
N ALA A 248 24.44 -6.00 -19.26
CA ALA A 248 23.02 -6.16 -19.56
C ALA A 248 22.20 -5.56 -18.41
N ARG A 249 21.09 -4.91 -18.75
CA ARG A 249 20.15 -4.33 -17.78
C ARG A 249 18.85 -5.13 -17.82
N PHE A 250 18.38 -5.58 -16.67
CA PHE A 250 17.13 -6.29 -16.48
C PHE A 250 16.18 -5.39 -15.69
N VAL A 251 15.00 -5.13 -16.25
CA VAL A 251 14.02 -4.20 -15.68
C VAL A 251 12.65 -4.86 -15.63
N ARG A 252 12.01 -4.94 -14.46
CA ARG A 252 10.68 -5.60 -14.33
C ARG A 252 10.70 -7.04 -14.82
N CYS A 253 11.77 -7.78 -14.52
CA CYS A 253 11.90 -9.16 -14.97
C CYS A 253 11.61 -10.12 -13.81
N LEU A 254 10.99 -11.25 -14.14
CA LEU A 254 10.77 -12.37 -13.24
C LEU A 254 11.76 -13.49 -13.55
N PHE A 255 12.43 -14.01 -12.53
CA PHE A 255 13.29 -15.19 -12.61
C PHE A 255 12.79 -16.22 -11.62
N THR A 256 12.10 -17.25 -12.10
CA THR A 256 11.49 -18.28 -11.24
C THR A 256 11.73 -19.72 -11.69
N GLY A 257 11.85 -20.65 -10.74
CA GLY A 257 11.99 -22.08 -10.99
C GLY A 257 13.28 -22.48 -11.73
N ASN A 258 14.25 -21.57 -11.90
CA ASN A 258 15.43 -21.86 -12.70
C ASN A 258 16.48 -22.63 -11.89
N THR A 259 17.20 -23.53 -12.56
CA THR A 259 18.16 -24.44 -11.91
C THR A 259 19.52 -24.46 -12.61
N ALA A 260 20.62 -24.40 -11.85
CA ALA A 260 21.99 -24.46 -12.37
C ALA A 260 23.00 -25.10 -11.40
N ASP A 261 24.26 -25.27 -11.79
CA ASP A 261 25.34 -25.56 -10.82
C ASP A 261 25.67 -24.29 -10.01
N GLU A 262 25.78 -23.12 -10.65
CA GLU A 262 26.02 -21.82 -10.00
C GLU A 262 25.07 -20.74 -10.55
N GLY A 263 24.39 -19.97 -9.68
CA GLY A 263 23.49 -18.92 -10.12
C GLY A 263 22.22 -19.48 -10.76
N GLY A 264 21.31 -20.04 -9.97
CA GLY A 264 20.09 -20.68 -10.46
C GLY A 264 19.25 -19.71 -11.28
N GLY A 265 18.90 -18.56 -10.70
CA GLY A 265 18.27 -17.45 -11.41
C GLY A 265 19.26 -16.77 -12.35
N ILE A 266 20.30 -16.16 -11.78
CA ILE A 266 21.26 -15.35 -12.53
C ILE A 266 22.70 -15.66 -12.09
N TYR A 267 23.57 -15.84 -13.08
CA TYR A 267 25.01 -15.85 -12.90
C TYR A 267 25.70 -14.73 -13.67
N GLY A 268 26.55 -13.97 -12.99
CA GLY A 268 27.39 -12.94 -13.60
C GLY A 268 28.89 -13.25 -13.51
N ARG A 269 29.62 -12.95 -14.58
CA ARG A 269 31.09 -13.06 -14.60
C ARG A 269 31.75 -12.00 -15.47
N LEU A 270 32.67 -11.21 -14.90
CA LEU A 270 33.43 -10.15 -15.60
C LEU A 270 32.56 -9.00 -16.17
N GLY A 271 31.23 -9.12 -16.11
CA GLY A 271 30.24 -8.07 -16.39
C GLY A 271 29.46 -7.76 -15.12
N VAL A 272 28.79 -6.60 -15.10
CA VAL A 272 28.02 -6.10 -13.96
C VAL A 272 26.57 -5.96 -14.36
N PRO A 273 25.83 -7.08 -14.56
CA PRO A 273 24.44 -6.96 -14.96
C PRO A 273 23.70 -6.13 -13.91
N GLU A 274 22.77 -5.30 -14.36
CA GLU A 274 22.00 -4.43 -13.48
C GLU A 274 20.58 -4.99 -13.38
N LEU A 275 20.05 -5.10 -12.16
CA LEU A 275 18.67 -5.47 -11.90
C LEU A 275 17.94 -4.29 -11.30
N VAL A 276 16.77 -3.97 -11.85
CA VAL A 276 15.88 -2.92 -11.35
C VAL A 276 14.43 -3.41 -11.38
N SER A 277 13.69 -3.28 -10.28
CA SER A 277 12.26 -3.67 -10.23
C SER A 277 12.04 -5.15 -10.56
N CYS A 278 12.97 -6.04 -10.20
CA CYS A 278 12.91 -7.46 -10.56
C CYS A 278 12.43 -8.34 -9.41
N ILE A 279 11.97 -9.56 -9.75
CA ILE A 279 11.66 -10.62 -8.79
C ILE A 279 12.52 -11.84 -9.13
N VAL A 280 13.32 -12.31 -8.16
CA VAL A 280 14.16 -13.51 -8.28
C VAL A 280 13.74 -14.51 -7.20
N THR A 281 12.95 -15.50 -7.59
CA THR A 281 12.26 -16.41 -6.66
C THR A 281 12.40 -17.88 -7.03
N GLU A 282 12.31 -18.79 -6.07
CA GLU A 282 12.26 -20.25 -6.28
C GLU A 282 13.36 -20.86 -7.17
N ASN A 283 14.52 -20.19 -7.29
CA ASN A 283 15.62 -20.70 -8.10
C ASN A 283 16.56 -21.58 -7.27
N SER A 284 17.15 -22.59 -7.91
CA SER A 284 18.00 -23.58 -7.27
C SER A 284 19.40 -23.67 -7.89
N ALA A 285 20.43 -23.75 -7.06
CA ALA A 285 21.78 -24.05 -7.52
C ALA A 285 22.60 -24.81 -6.47
N THR A 286 23.85 -25.14 -6.78
CA THR A 286 24.80 -25.58 -5.74
C THR A 286 25.37 -24.40 -4.95
N VAL A 287 25.47 -23.22 -5.57
CA VAL A 287 25.92 -21.96 -4.95
C VAL A 287 25.17 -20.78 -5.59
N GLY A 288 24.56 -19.92 -4.76
CA GLY A 288 23.80 -18.76 -5.25
C GLY A 288 22.56 -19.20 -6.03
N GLY A 289 21.54 -19.68 -5.31
CA GLY A 289 20.27 -20.11 -5.92
C GLY A 289 19.63 -18.99 -6.72
N GLY A 290 19.46 -17.81 -6.11
CA GLY A 290 18.90 -16.64 -6.80
C GLY A 290 19.96 -15.99 -7.70
N ILE A 291 20.94 -15.34 -7.07
CA ILE A 291 21.98 -14.57 -7.73
C ILE A 291 23.37 -15.08 -7.33
N ASN A 292 24.24 -15.29 -8.30
CA ASN A 292 25.67 -15.53 -8.08
C ASN A 292 26.51 -14.58 -8.94
N GLN A 293 27.17 -13.62 -8.31
CA GLN A 293 28.11 -12.73 -8.99
C GLN A 293 29.55 -13.14 -8.68
N CYS A 294 30.27 -13.61 -9.69
CA CYS A 294 31.63 -14.08 -9.54
C CYS A 294 32.52 -13.02 -8.87
N SER A 295 33.28 -13.41 -7.84
CA SER A 295 34.20 -12.54 -7.08
C SER A 295 35.47 -12.11 -7.84
N CYS A 296 35.37 -11.98 -9.17
CA CYS A 296 36.41 -11.47 -10.03
C CYS A 296 36.55 -9.94 -9.92
N LYS A 297 37.77 -9.45 -10.15
CA LYS A 297 38.12 -8.03 -10.00
C LYS A 297 37.23 -7.17 -10.92
N TYR A 298 36.60 -6.12 -10.37
CA TYR A 298 35.78 -5.11 -11.06
C TYR A 298 34.32 -5.46 -11.39
N ALA A 299 33.74 -6.52 -10.83
CA ALA A 299 32.37 -6.93 -11.14
C ALA A 299 31.44 -6.88 -9.91
N VAL A 300 30.93 -5.70 -9.54
CA VAL A 300 29.84 -5.57 -8.55
C VAL A 300 28.51 -5.45 -9.29
N MET A 301 27.61 -6.42 -9.08
CA MET A 301 26.25 -6.37 -9.61
C MET A 301 25.44 -5.36 -8.82
N SER A 302 24.79 -4.40 -9.50
CA SER A 302 23.87 -3.46 -8.87
C SER A 302 22.46 -4.04 -8.91
N VAL A 303 21.79 -4.09 -7.77
CA VAL A 303 20.44 -4.60 -7.61
C VAL A 303 19.65 -3.51 -6.90
N GLY A 304 18.72 -2.87 -7.60
CA GLY A 304 17.84 -1.82 -7.05
C GLY A 304 16.38 -2.24 -7.16
N ASP A 305 15.54 -1.79 -6.23
CA ASP A 305 14.10 -2.05 -6.28
C ASP A 305 13.72 -3.52 -6.54
N THR A 306 14.47 -4.50 -6.00
CA THR A 306 14.37 -5.91 -6.42
C THR A 306 14.16 -6.81 -5.21
N ILE A 307 13.28 -7.80 -5.39
CA ILE A 307 12.99 -8.85 -4.42
C ILE A 307 13.76 -10.11 -4.80
N VAL A 308 14.56 -10.63 -3.87
CA VAL A 308 15.31 -11.89 -4.05
C VAL A 308 14.94 -12.85 -2.92
N CYS A 309 14.04 -13.79 -3.15
CA CYS A 309 13.53 -14.63 -2.08
C CYS A 309 13.39 -16.11 -2.44
N GLY A 310 13.20 -17.01 -1.46
CA GLY A 310 12.80 -18.41 -1.72
C GLY A 310 13.80 -19.25 -2.52
N ASN A 311 14.99 -18.72 -2.82
CA ASN A 311 15.99 -19.40 -3.61
C ASN A 311 16.83 -20.36 -2.73
N SER A 312 17.44 -21.38 -3.34
CA SER A 312 18.22 -22.40 -2.62
C SER A 312 19.59 -22.65 -3.26
N PRO A 313 20.69 -22.74 -2.47
CA PRO A 313 20.77 -22.55 -1.03
C PRO A 313 20.81 -21.08 -0.59
N ASP A 314 21.18 -20.16 -1.50
CA ASP A 314 21.44 -18.77 -1.17
C ASP A 314 20.62 -17.82 -2.06
N GLN A 315 20.14 -16.71 -1.49
CA GLN A 315 19.44 -15.66 -2.24
C GLN A 315 20.37 -14.91 -3.18
N ALA A 316 21.49 -14.41 -2.64
CA ALA A 316 22.51 -13.71 -3.40
C ALA A 316 23.90 -14.02 -2.83
N VAL A 317 24.86 -14.34 -3.71
CA VAL A 317 26.24 -14.68 -3.34
C VAL A 317 27.23 -13.92 -4.22
N GLY A 318 28.37 -13.58 -3.62
CA GLY A 318 29.48 -12.93 -4.32
C GLY A 318 29.38 -11.41 -4.25
N HIS A 319 29.80 -10.72 -5.31
CA HIS A 319 29.85 -9.25 -5.33
C HIS A 319 28.52 -8.63 -5.77
N VAL A 320 27.49 -8.80 -4.95
CA VAL A 320 26.16 -8.22 -5.19
C VAL A 320 25.97 -7.03 -4.24
N ALA A 321 25.64 -5.86 -4.79
CA ALA A 321 25.27 -4.67 -4.04
C ALA A 321 23.74 -4.49 -4.12
N LEU A 322 23.06 -4.86 -3.04
CA LEU A 322 21.64 -4.59 -2.85
C LEU A 322 21.46 -3.12 -2.48
N GLY A 323 20.63 -2.41 -3.24
CA GLY A 323 20.18 -1.06 -2.95
C GLY A 323 19.30 -1.03 -1.70
N ALA A 324 19.10 0.15 -1.13
CA ALA A 324 18.29 0.32 0.08
C ALA A 324 16.82 -0.11 -0.12
N SER A 325 16.31 0.04 -1.34
CA SER A 325 15.00 -0.45 -1.78
C SER A 325 15.08 -1.88 -2.35
N SER A 326 16.05 -2.71 -1.97
CA SER A 326 16.11 -4.10 -2.40
C SER A 326 16.21 -5.01 -1.19
N CYS A 327 15.70 -6.22 -1.33
CA CYS A 327 15.70 -7.16 -0.23
C CYS A 327 16.02 -8.58 -0.70
N ALA A 328 16.71 -9.32 0.18
CA ALA A 328 17.07 -10.70 -0.04
C ALA A 328 16.73 -11.54 1.21
N THR A 329 15.76 -12.44 1.10
CA THR A 329 15.22 -13.20 2.24
C THR A 329 15.00 -14.68 1.90
N PRO A 330 15.12 -15.65 2.82
CA PRO A 330 14.86 -17.06 2.51
C PRO A 330 13.40 -17.41 2.15
N TRP A 331 12.42 -16.54 2.41
CA TRP A 331 10.99 -16.83 2.31
C TRP A 331 10.28 -15.91 1.32
N CYS A 332 9.43 -16.47 0.44
CA CYS A 332 8.62 -15.71 -0.52
C CYS A 332 7.14 -15.92 -0.20
N ASP A 333 6.68 -15.43 0.94
CA ASP A 333 5.26 -15.49 1.22
C ASP A 333 4.56 -14.46 0.31
N ASP A 334 3.58 -14.91 -0.46
CA ASP A 334 2.64 -14.15 -1.30
C ASP A 334 1.21 -14.51 -0.83
N PRO A 335 0.84 -14.08 0.39
CA PRO A 335 -0.44 -14.39 1.01
C PRO A 335 -1.66 -13.71 0.36
N ASP A 336 -1.50 -12.54 -0.28
CA ASP A 336 -2.58 -11.83 -0.98
C ASP A 336 -2.85 -12.38 -2.41
N GLY A 337 -1.91 -13.15 -2.95
CA GLY A 337 -2.03 -13.86 -4.22
C GLY A 337 -1.88 -12.95 -5.44
N ASP A 338 -1.25 -11.79 -5.30
CA ASP A 338 -0.99 -10.86 -6.40
C ASP A 338 0.14 -11.37 -7.34
N GLY A 339 0.86 -12.40 -6.93
CA GLY A 339 1.97 -13.01 -7.68
C GLY A 339 3.34 -12.40 -7.35
N GLN A 340 3.44 -11.53 -6.35
CA GLN A 340 4.65 -10.89 -5.85
C GLN A 340 4.90 -11.27 -4.38
N PRO A 341 6.15 -11.60 -4.00
CA PRO A 341 6.42 -11.94 -2.59
C PRO A 341 6.52 -10.72 -1.64
N ASP A 342 5.75 -10.73 -0.56
CA ASP A 342 5.56 -9.62 0.40
C ASP A 342 6.71 -9.44 1.41
N GLY A 343 7.61 -10.43 1.52
CA GLY A 343 8.64 -10.49 2.57
C GLY A 343 9.79 -9.48 2.43
N CYS A 344 9.69 -8.52 1.51
CA CYS A 344 10.78 -7.69 1.05
C CYS A 344 10.31 -6.34 0.49
N LEU A 345 10.28 -5.32 1.37
CA LEU A 345 10.04 -3.88 1.13
C LEU A 345 8.59 -3.45 1.37
N TYR A 346 8.49 -2.35 2.13
CA TYR A 346 7.31 -1.55 2.39
C TYR A 346 6.39 -1.45 1.17
N ASP A 347 5.12 -1.66 1.41
CA ASP A 347 4.05 -1.52 0.45
C ASP A 347 4.08 -0.11 -0.19
N ASN A 348 4.14 -0.09 -1.53
CA ASN A 348 4.26 1.11 -2.35
C ASN A 348 2.92 1.83 -2.57
N ASP A 349 1.79 1.19 -2.26
CA ASP A 349 0.48 1.85 -2.33
C ASP A 349 0.09 2.55 -1.01
N GLY A 350 0.79 2.21 0.07
CA GLY A 350 0.64 2.82 1.38
C GLY A 350 -0.58 2.30 2.14
N ILE A 351 -1.12 1.14 1.81
CA ILE A 351 -2.20 0.41 2.45
C ILE A 351 -1.67 -0.93 2.98
N LEU A 352 -1.47 -1.02 4.29
CA LEU A 352 -1.05 -2.23 4.98
C LEU A 352 -2.27 -3.13 5.27
N ASN A 353 -2.48 -4.18 4.47
CA ASN A 353 -3.63 -5.08 4.59
C ASN A 353 -3.46 -6.13 5.70
N VAL A 354 -4.49 -6.34 6.52
CA VAL A 354 -4.49 -7.29 7.65
C VAL A 354 -5.70 -8.22 7.54
N PRO A 355 -5.53 -9.55 7.45
CA PRO A 355 -4.29 -10.29 7.66
C PRO A 355 -3.45 -10.49 6.39
N ASP A 356 -3.95 -10.03 5.24
CA ASP A 356 -3.48 -10.46 3.93
C ASP A 356 -1.98 -10.15 3.76
N GLU A 357 -1.51 -8.93 4.03
CA GLU A 357 -0.07 -8.61 4.01
C GLU A 357 0.59 -8.83 5.38
N TYR A 358 -0.08 -8.43 6.46
CA TYR A 358 0.42 -8.54 7.82
C TYR A 358 -0.44 -9.50 8.64
N ALA A 359 0.14 -10.64 9.00
CA ALA A 359 -0.53 -11.69 9.78
C ALA A 359 -1.17 -11.20 11.10
N THR A 360 -0.73 -10.06 11.64
CA THR A 360 -1.36 -9.43 12.81
C THR A 360 -1.38 -7.90 12.69
N ILE A 361 -2.36 -7.27 13.34
CA ILE A 361 -2.47 -5.80 13.42
C ILE A 361 -1.19 -5.18 14.00
N ALA A 362 -0.57 -5.80 15.01
CA ALA A 362 0.64 -5.27 15.61
C ALA A 362 1.86 -5.26 14.68
N LEU A 363 1.93 -6.19 13.71
CA LEU A 363 2.98 -6.16 12.70
C LEU A 363 2.76 -4.99 11.72
N ALA A 364 1.51 -4.73 11.32
CA ALA A 364 1.19 -3.56 10.50
C ALA A 364 1.59 -2.26 11.21
N PHE A 365 1.23 -2.10 12.48
CA PHE A 365 1.61 -0.93 13.30
C PHE A 365 3.13 -0.73 13.45
N GLN A 366 3.93 -1.79 13.37
CA GLN A 366 5.40 -1.69 13.44
C GLN A 366 6.04 -1.20 12.13
N ASN A 367 5.34 -1.35 11.01
CA ASN A 367 5.86 -1.07 9.68
C ASN A 367 5.17 0.12 8.98
N VAL A 368 4.07 0.62 9.54
CA VAL A 368 3.34 1.77 9.01
C VAL A 368 4.19 3.04 9.04
N THR A 369 4.12 3.83 7.98
CA THR A 369 4.76 5.13 7.85
C THR A 369 3.74 6.26 7.73
N ASP A 370 4.20 7.52 7.85
CA ASP A 370 3.32 8.68 7.84
C ASP A 370 2.49 8.77 6.55
N GLY A 371 1.18 9.00 6.71
CA GLY A 371 0.21 9.05 5.61
C GLY A 371 -0.32 7.68 5.13
N ASN A 372 0.19 6.56 5.63
CA ASN A 372 -0.29 5.23 5.23
C ASN A 372 -1.68 4.90 5.83
N THR A 373 -2.28 3.85 5.31
CA THR A 373 -3.49 3.20 5.79
C THR A 373 -3.14 1.82 6.34
N ILE A 374 -3.76 1.43 7.44
CA ILE A 374 -3.84 0.03 7.87
C ILE A 374 -5.28 -0.40 7.60
N ALA A 375 -5.46 -1.27 6.60
CA ALA A 375 -6.76 -1.82 6.20
C ALA A 375 -6.94 -3.19 6.85
N ILE A 376 -7.98 -3.37 7.66
CA ILE A 376 -8.19 -4.57 8.45
C ILE A 376 -9.46 -5.25 7.99
N ALA A 377 -9.34 -6.46 7.46
CA ALA A 377 -10.46 -7.26 7.00
C ALA A 377 -11.44 -7.60 8.15
N ALA A 378 -12.64 -8.05 7.79
CA ALA A 378 -13.62 -8.54 8.75
C ALA A 378 -13.08 -9.76 9.52
N GLY A 379 -13.27 -9.77 10.84
CA GLY A 379 -12.79 -10.86 11.69
C GLY A 379 -12.46 -10.43 13.11
N THR A 380 -12.09 -11.40 13.94
CA THR A 380 -11.65 -11.16 15.32
C THR A 380 -10.14 -11.32 15.46
N TYR A 381 -9.47 -10.22 15.83
CA TYR A 381 -8.03 -10.13 15.99
C TYR A 381 -7.67 -10.04 17.47
N LEU A 382 -7.03 -11.09 17.98
CA LEU A 382 -6.63 -11.18 19.37
C LEU A 382 -5.29 -10.45 19.59
N LEU A 383 -5.25 -9.47 20.49
CA LEU A 383 -4.01 -8.81 20.89
C LEU A 383 -3.31 -9.63 21.99
N GLU A 384 -1.99 -9.79 21.88
CA GLU A 384 -1.20 -10.50 22.91
C GLU A 384 -1.14 -9.72 24.24
N GLU A 385 -0.85 -10.41 25.34
CA GLU A 385 -0.76 -9.79 26.67
C GLU A 385 0.28 -8.65 26.68
N ALA A 386 -0.14 -7.47 27.15
CA ALA A 386 0.67 -6.24 27.17
C ALA A 386 1.11 -5.71 25.79
N GLN A 387 0.53 -6.21 24.69
CA GLN A 387 0.68 -5.60 23.38
C GLN A 387 0.01 -4.22 23.36
N GLU A 388 0.60 -3.27 22.63
CA GLU A 388 0.10 -1.90 22.51
C GLU A 388 0.13 -1.49 21.04
N LEU A 389 -0.99 -0.99 20.53
CA LEU A 389 -1.10 -0.45 19.18
C LEU A 389 -0.74 1.04 19.22
N PHE A 390 0.56 1.32 19.25
CA PHE A 390 1.11 2.64 19.53
C PHE A 390 1.64 3.33 18.28
N ILE A 391 1.25 4.60 18.09
CA ILE A 391 1.70 5.48 17.01
C ILE A 391 2.18 6.80 17.61
N SER A 392 3.33 7.28 17.14
CA SER A 392 3.90 8.56 17.58
C SER A 392 4.53 9.33 16.42
N GLU A 393 4.32 10.65 16.40
CA GLU A 393 4.93 11.58 15.43
C GLU A 393 4.51 11.38 13.97
N ILE A 394 3.54 10.50 13.71
CA ILE A 394 2.97 10.24 12.38
C ILE A 394 1.44 10.25 12.45
N SER A 395 0.79 10.41 11.30
CA SER A 395 -0.66 10.39 11.13
C SER A 395 -1.04 9.40 10.04
N ILE A 396 -1.96 8.49 10.34
CA ILE A 396 -2.31 7.37 9.47
C ILE A 396 -3.83 7.19 9.41
N THR A 397 -4.29 6.33 8.50
CA THR A 397 -5.66 5.80 8.51
C THR A 397 -5.65 4.40 9.11
N ILE A 398 -6.60 4.08 9.99
CA ILE A 398 -6.84 2.73 10.52
C ILE A 398 -8.30 2.42 10.20
N SER A 399 -8.54 1.55 9.22
CA SER A 399 -9.88 1.29 8.68
C SER A 399 -10.21 -0.19 8.76
N GLY A 400 -11.32 -0.52 9.42
CA GLY A 400 -11.91 -1.85 9.42
C GLY A 400 -12.94 -2.04 8.31
N GLU A 401 -13.27 -3.30 8.01
CA GLU A 401 -14.42 -3.61 7.19
C GLU A 401 -15.74 -3.49 7.96
N THR A 402 -16.82 -3.19 7.23
CA THR A 402 -18.18 -3.17 7.77
C THR A 402 -18.97 -4.40 7.35
N GLY A 403 -19.89 -4.81 8.22
CA GLY A 403 -20.90 -5.82 7.91
C GLY A 403 -21.95 -5.29 6.92
N PRO A 404 -22.83 -6.16 6.41
CA PRO A 404 -23.94 -5.76 5.54
C PRO A 404 -24.91 -4.74 6.17
N ASP A 405 -24.91 -4.64 7.49
CA ASP A 405 -25.67 -3.71 8.32
C ASP A 405 -24.97 -2.34 8.52
N GLY A 406 -23.73 -2.21 8.04
CA GLY A 406 -22.90 -1.01 8.20
C GLY A 406 -22.18 -0.94 9.55
N LEU A 407 -22.34 -1.92 10.44
CA LEU A 407 -21.61 -1.99 11.70
C LEU A 407 -20.19 -2.51 11.49
N PRO A 408 -19.23 -2.19 12.38
CA PRO A 408 -17.89 -2.78 12.34
C PRO A 408 -17.90 -4.31 12.31
N ALA A 409 -17.31 -4.89 11.27
CA ALA A 409 -17.06 -6.34 11.19
C ALA A 409 -15.64 -6.71 11.66
N THR A 410 -14.78 -5.71 11.87
CA THR A 410 -13.42 -5.86 12.39
C THR A 410 -13.41 -5.70 13.91
N ILE A 411 -13.17 -6.80 14.63
CA ILE A 411 -13.11 -6.85 16.09
C ILE A 411 -11.66 -6.95 16.55
N ILE A 412 -11.18 -5.93 17.27
CA ILE A 412 -9.89 -5.90 17.95
C ILE A 412 -10.12 -6.25 19.41
N ASP A 413 -9.64 -7.42 19.82
CA ASP A 413 -9.90 -7.96 21.14
C ASP A 413 -8.66 -7.95 22.03
N GLY A 414 -8.69 -7.12 23.07
CA GLY A 414 -7.58 -6.97 24.00
C GLY A 414 -7.46 -8.09 25.05
N GLN A 415 -8.38 -9.05 25.07
CA GLN A 415 -8.42 -10.20 25.96
C GLN A 415 -8.33 -9.86 27.47
N GLY A 416 -8.68 -8.62 27.83
CA GLY A 416 -8.67 -8.07 29.19
C GLY A 416 -7.31 -7.54 29.67
N ALA A 417 -6.27 -7.54 28.82
CA ALA A 417 -4.90 -7.20 29.25
C ALA A 417 -4.10 -6.35 28.26
N ALA A 418 -4.40 -6.44 26.97
CA ALA A 418 -3.69 -5.66 25.94
C ALA A 418 -4.20 -4.22 25.88
N PHE A 419 -3.33 -3.31 25.45
CA PHE A 419 -3.69 -1.93 25.19
C PHE A 419 -4.32 -1.78 23.80
N GLY A 420 -5.29 -0.88 23.67
CA GLY A 420 -5.88 -0.55 22.38
C GLY A 420 -5.02 0.40 21.56
N ILE A 421 -5.64 1.34 20.87
CA ILE A 421 -4.99 2.27 19.94
C ILE A 421 -4.56 3.54 20.70
N HIS A 422 -3.27 3.85 20.62
CA HIS A 422 -2.65 5.02 21.26
C HIS A 422 -1.96 5.88 20.21
N VAL A 423 -2.41 7.12 20.06
CA VAL A 423 -1.86 8.09 19.09
C VAL A 423 -1.28 9.28 19.82
N VAL A 424 -0.01 9.58 19.56
CA VAL A 424 0.74 10.65 20.25
C VAL A 424 1.39 11.59 19.23
N ARG A 425 1.13 12.90 19.33
CA ARG A 425 1.83 13.94 18.55
C ARG A 425 1.76 13.76 17.03
N GLY A 426 0.59 13.45 16.49
CA GLY A 426 0.41 13.39 15.03
C GLY A 426 0.50 14.79 14.40
N ASP A 427 1.29 14.92 13.33
CA ASP A 427 1.48 16.18 12.59
C ASP A 427 0.34 16.47 11.59
N GLY A 428 -0.46 15.45 11.26
CA GLY A 428 -1.65 15.49 10.42
C GLY A 428 -2.92 15.02 11.15
N THR A 429 -3.94 14.63 10.37
CA THR A 429 -5.18 14.04 10.91
C THR A 429 -5.10 12.53 10.83
N THR A 430 -5.22 11.84 11.96
CA THR A 430 -5.37 10.38 12.00
C THR A 430 -6.83 10.00 11.78
N ILE A 431 -7.11 9.05 10.89
CA ILE A 431 -8.46 8.53 10.66
C ILE A 431 -8.58 7.17 11.35
N ILE A 432 -9.63 6.95 12.12
CA ILE A 432 -9.93 5.67 12.78
C ILE A 432 -11.39 5.34 12.50
N GLU A 433 -11.65 4.29 11.72
CA GLU A 433 -13.02 4.01 11.29
C GLU A 433 -13.37 2.52 11.23
N ASN A 434 -14.64 2.21 11.46
CA ASN A 434 -15.21 0.88 11.30
C ASN A 434 -14.56 -0.19 12.20
N LEU A 435 -14.18 0.16 13.43
CA LEU A 435 -13.52 -0.76 14.36
C LEU A 435 -14.38 -1.08 15.57
N HIS A 436 -14.38 -2.34 15.99
CA HIS A 436 -14.91 -2.78 17.28
C HIS A 436 -13.75 -3.11 18.23
N LEU A 437 -13.48 -2.22 19.18
CA LEU A 437 -12.48 -2.42 20.24
C LEU A 437 -13.16 -3.03 21.48
N THR A 438 -12.83 -4.28 21.81
CA THR A 438 -13.44 -4.99 22.94
C THR A 438 -12.40 -5.54 23.90
N ARG A 439 -12.74 -5.59 25.20
CA ARG A 439 -11.89 -6.17 26.25
C ARG A 439 -10.46 -5.60 26.28
N CYS A 440 -10.27 -4.37 25.82
CA CYS A 440 -8.98 -3.66 25.83
C CYS A 440 -8.77 -2.90 27.14
N VAL A 441 -7.51 -2.67 27.50
CA VAL A 441 -7.10 -1.73 28.53
C VAL A 441 -6.71 -0.42 27.84
N TYR A 442 -7.35 0.70 28.13
CA TYR A 442 -7.21 1.95 27.36
C TYR A 442 -7.45 1.71 25.85
N PRO A 443 -8.71 1.41 25.45
CA PRO A 443 -9.01 1.06 24.07
C PRO A 443 -8.67 2.19 23.08
N LEU A 444 -8.84 3.45 23.47
CA LEU A 444 -8.51 4.58 22.62
C LEU A 444 -7.93 5.75 23.43
N SER A 445 -6.68 6.12 23.11
CA SER A 445 -5.97 7.22 23.76
C SER A 445 -5.38 8.16 22.70
N LEU A 446 -5.83 9.41 22.69
CA LEU A 446 -5.45 10.43 21.70
C LEU A 446 -4.80 11.62 22.41
N ILE A 447 -3.50 11.81 22.16
CA ILE A 447 -2.66 12.74 22.92
C ILE A 447 -1.92 13.67 21.97
N GLN A 448 -2.15 14.98 22.10
CA GLN A 448 -1.50 16.02 21.30
C GLN A 448 -1.64 15.79 19.78
N CYS A 449 -2.80 15.30 19.31
CA CYS A 449 -3.02 14.96 17.91
C CYS A 449 -4.34 15.53 17.36
N ARG A 450 -4.54 15.39 16.05
CA ARG A 450 -5.85 15.56 15.41
C ARG A 450 -6.35 14.19 14.96
N ALA A 451 -7.62 13.88 15.21
CA ALA A 451 -8.21 12.61 14.78
C ALA A 451 -9.68 12.72 14.39
N ASP A 452 -10.07 11.94 13.39
CA ASP A 452 -11.46 11.68 13.02
C ASP A 452 -11.76 10.20 13.32
N VAL A 453 -12.70 9.96 14.25
CA VAL A 453 -13.11 8.62 14.67
C VAL A 453 -14.57 8.41 14.26
N THR A 454 -14.82 7.42 13.41
CA THR A 454 -16.14 7.25 12.79
C THR A 454 -16.59 5.80 12.84
N ASN A 455 -17.86 5.56 13.18
CA ASN A 455 -18.44 4.22 13.15
C ASN A 455 -17.62 3.20 13.96
N CYS A 456 -17.20 3.56 15.17
CA CYS A 456 -16.43 2.66 16.05
C CYS A 456 -17.26 2.22 17.25
N ILE A 457 -17.15 0.94 17.62
CA ILE A 457 -17.74 0.37 18.83
C ILE A 457 -16.63 0.15 19.85
N ILE A 458 -16.80 0.63 21.07
CA ILE A 458 -15.88 0.42 22.20
C ILE A 458 -16.69 -0.17 23.34
N ASP A 459 -16.46 -1.44 23.65
CA ASP A 459 -17.22 -2.14 24.68
C ASP A 459 -16.37 -3.02 25.60
N THR A 460 -16.90 -3.28 26.80
CA THR A 460 -16.29 -4.22 27.76
C THR A 460 -14.81 -3.89 28.07
N CYS A 461 -14.38 -2.64 27.87
CA CYS A 461 -13.00 -2.21 28.04
C CYS A 461 -12.76 -1.60 29.42
N ILE A 462 -11.48 -1.50 29.78
CA ILE A 462 -11.03 -0.94 31.06
C ILE A 462 -10.22 0.34 30.83
N GLY A 463 -10.58 1.44 31.49
CA GLY A 463 -9.88 2.72 31.42
C GLY A 463 -9.28 3.18 32.74
N TYR A 464 -8.38 4.16 32.71
CA TYR A 464 -7.97 4.87 33.92
C TYR A 464 -8.53 6.29 33.97
N TYR A 465 -8.22 7.12 32.97
CA TYR A 465 -8.84 8.45 32.85
C TYR A 465 -10.20 8.33 32.18
N GLY A 466 -10.26 7.74 30.99
CA GLY A 466 -11.47 7.31 30.27
C GLY A 466 -11.17 6.03 29.49
N VAL A 467 -12.17 5.41 28.86
CA VAL A 467 -11.90 4.42 27.80
C VAL A 467 -11.58 5.09 26.48
N ILE A 468 -12.23 6.22 26.19
CA ILE A 468 -11.71 7.22 25.25
C ILE A 468 -11.09 8.33 26.09
N SER A 469 -9.77 8.49 25.99
CA SER A 469 -9.05 9.55 26.70
C SER A 469 -8.44 10.54 25.71
N LEU A 470 -8.83 11.81 25.82
CA LEU A 470 -8.45 12.88 24.90
C LEU A 470 -7.62 13.92 25.66
N PHE A 471 -6.38 14.13 25.23
CA PHE A 471 -5.46 15.08 25.86
C PHE A 471 -4.91 16.06 24.85
N ASN A 472 -5.15 17.36 25.04
CA ASN A 472 -4.61 18.43 24.20
C ASN A 472 -4.81 18.18 22.69
N SER A 473 -5.99 17.68 22.29
CA SER A 473 -6.24 17.11 20.95
C SER A 473 -7.49 17.71 20.28
N ILE A 474 -7.52 17.71 18.94
CA ILE A 474 -8.69 18.09 18.16
C ILE A 474 -9.33 16.83 17.58
N VAL A 475 -10.51 16.46 18.06
CA VAL A 475 -11.10 15.15 17.75
C VAL A 475 -12.55 15.27 17.34
N ASN A 476 -12.90 14.64 16.22
CA ASN A 476 -14.29 14.41 15.84
C ASN A 476 -14.62 12.94 16.10
N LEU A 477 -15.65 12.69 16.90
CA LEU A 477 -16.25 11.38 17.10
C LEU A 477 -17.61 11.41 16.40
N SER A 478 -17.84 10.50 15.46
CA SER A 478 -19.13 10.41 14.76
C SER A 478 -19.65 8.98 14.69
N SER A 479 -20.94 8.80 14.96
CA SER A 479 -21.60 7.48 14.90
C SER A 479 -20.89 6.40 15.72
N CYS A 480 -20.26 6.80 16.84
CA CYS A 480 -19.52 5.88 17.69
C CYS A 480 -20.39 5.38 18.85
N THR A 481 -20.22 4.12 19.23
CA THR A 481 -20.87 3.52 20.40
C THR A 481 -19.82 3.21 21.47
N VAL A 482 -19.98 3.77 22.67
CA VAL A 482 -19.12 3.53 23.84
C VAL A 482 -20.00 2.93 24.92
N THR A 483 -19.96 1.61 25.09
CA THR A 483 -20.92 0.88 25.92
C THR A 483 -20.31 -0.12 26.91
N GLY A 484 -20.89 -0.24 28.10
CA GLY A 484 -20.53 -1.30 29.05
C GLY A 484 -19.07 -1.27 29.52
N ASN A 485 -18.41 -0.12 29.44
CA ASN A 485 -17.01 0.02 29.81
C ASN A 485 -16.83 0.35 31.29
N GLN A 486 -15.64 0.07 31.84
CA GLN A 486 -15.32 0.43 33.23
C GLN A 486 -14.00 1.18 33.32
N GLY A 487 -14.02 2.43 33.77
CA GLY A 487 -12.79 3.16 34.04
C GLY A 487 -12.62 3.59 35.48
N THR A 488 -11.38 3.84 35.89
CA THR A 488 -11.08 4.27 37.26
C THR A 488 -11.69 5.65 37.52
N PHE A 489 -11.29 6.68 36.78
CA PHE A 489 -11.79 8.05 36.92
C PHE A 489 -12.85 8.43 35.87
N GLY A 490 -13.00 7.65 34.80
CA GLY A 490 -13.97 7.91 33.74
C GLY A 490 -14.35 6.64 33.00
N GLY A 491 -15.64 6.34 32.92
CA GLY A 491 -16.17 5.13 32.26
C GLY A 491 -16.27 5.25 30.75
N GLY A 492 -16.64 6.42 30.22
CA GLY A 492 -16.81 6.71 28.80
C GLY A 492 -15.73 7.62 28.23
N VAL A 493 -16.13 8.81 27.79
CA VAL A 493 -15.28 9.78 27.06
C VAL A 493 -14.78 10.87 28.00
N MET A 494 -13.45 11.00 28.14
CA MET A 494 -12.84 12.03 28.97
C MET A 494 -11.96 12.99 28.17
N VAL A 495 -12.25 14.28 28.31
CA VAL A 495 -11.46 15.39 27.76
C VAL A 495 -10.65 16.00 28.90
N VAL A 496 -9.32 15.83 28.85
CA VAL A 496 -8.40 16.20 29.93
C VAL A 496 -7.17 16.88 29.34
N ASP A 497 -7.01 18.19 29.53
CA ASP A 497 -5.78 18.87 29.10
C ASP A 497 -4.76 18.95 30.24
N GLN A 498 -3.47 18.82 29.92
CA GLN A 498 -2.37 19.00 30.88
C GLN A 498 -1.32 19.99 30.36
N GLY A 499 -1.70 21.26 30.23
CA GLY A 499 -0.80 22.32 29.77
C GLY A 499 -0.39 22.17 28.30
N GLY A 500 -0.85 23.06 27.44
CA GLY A 500 -0.64 22.95 25.99
C GLY A 500 -1.71 23.71 25.21
N GLN A 501 -1.95 23.31 23.95
CA GLN A 501 -3.18 23.68 23.23
C GLN A 501 -4.37 22.95 23.87
N SER A 502 -5.49 23.64 24.03
CA SER A 502 -6.68 23.05 24.65
C SER A 502 -7.40 22.13 23.66
N SER A 503 -8.03 21.07 24.17
CA SER A 503 -8.77 20.14 23.34
C SER A 503 -10.01 20.78 22.70
N GLU A 504 -10.32 20.39 21.47
CA GLU A 504 -11.55 20.73 20.75
C GLU A 504 -12.21 19.43 20.29
N VAL A 505 -13.31 19.04 20.94
CA VAL A 505 -13.94 17.74 20.74
C VAL A 505 -15.36 17.91 20.21
N THR A 506 -15.68 17.24 19.10
CA THR A 506 -17.03 17.20 18.53
C THR A 506 -17.53 15.77 18.61
N MET A 507 -18.72 15.55 19.16
CA MET A 507 -19.41 14.26 19.14
C MET A 507 -20.73 14.42 18.38
N VAL A 508 -20.93 13.59 17.36
CA VAL A 508 -22.12 13.61 16.50
C VAL A 508 -22.71 12.21 16.42
N ASP A 509 -23.99 12.07 16.77
CA ASP A 509 -24.71 10.79 16.70
C ASP A 509 -24.00 9.64 17.44
N CYS A 510 -23.32 9.97 18.56
CA CYS A 510 -22.63 8.99 19.39
C CYS A 510 -23.54 8.46 20.52
N VAL A 511 -23.38 7.20 20.87
CA VAL A 511 -24.06 6.54 22.00
C VAL A 511 -23.05 6.25 23.10
N ILE A 512 -23.27 6.79 24.30
CA ILE A 512 -22.45 6.58 25.50
C ILE A 512 -23.35 5.93 26.56
N ASP A 513 -23.34 4.59 26.61
CA ASP A 513 -24.32 3.79 27.36
C ASP A 513 -23.65 2.90 28.42
N ALA A 514 -24.30 2.72 29.57
CA ALA A 514 -23.93 1.69 30.56
C ALA A 514 -22.47 1.70 31.03
N ASN A 515 -21.76 2.82 30.95
CA ASN A 515 -20.35 2.91 31.36
C ASN A 515 -20.21 3.21 32.86
N ILE A 516 -19.14 2.71 33.47
CA ILE A 516 -18.91 2.75 34.92
C ILE A 516 -17.64 3.55 35.25
N GLY A 517 -17.81 4.67 35.95
CA GLY A 517 -16.71 5.39 36.62
C GLY A 517 -16.49 4.87 38.04
N ALA A 518 -15.47 4.07 38.29
CA ALA A 518 -15.37 3.27 39.53
C ALA A 518 -14.84 4.03 40.77
N TYR A 519 -14.06 5.11 40.60
CA TYR A 519 -13.41 5.78 41.73
C TYR A 519 -14.43 6.56 42.58
N PRO A 520 -14.48 6.34 43.90
CA PRO A 520 -15.44 7.01 44.76
C PRO A 520 -15.30 8.53 44.73
N VAL A 521 -16.42 9.22 44.80
CA VAL A 521 -16.62 10.68 44.85
C VAL A 521 -16.28 11.44 43.56
N TYR A 522 -15.32 10.99 42.76
CA TYR A 522 -14.73 11.81 41.69
C TYR A 522 -14.86 11.24 40.28
N ALA A 523 -15.24 9.96 40.13
CA ALA A 523 -15.29 9.35 38.81
C ALA A 523 -16.48 9.83 37.99
N ILE A 524 -16.31 9.85 36.67
CA ILE A 524 -17.36 10.18 35.70
C ILE A 524 -17.83 8.91 35.00
N GLY A 525 -19.13 8.75 34.78
CA GLY A 525 -19.69 7.59 34.08
C GLY A 525 -19.58 7.72 32.57
N GLY A 526 -20.30 8.68 32.00
CA GLY A 526 -20.43 8.95 30.57
C GLY A 526 -19.35 9.89 30.06
N VAL A 527 -19.65 11.19 29.99
CA VAL A 527 -18.80 12.21 29.36
C VAL A 527 -18.26 13.18 30.40
N GLY A 528 -16.95 13.34 30.49
CA GLY A 528 -16.30 14.30 31.40
C GLY A 528 -15.40 15.27 30.65
N VAL A 529 -15.67 16.57 30.80
CA VAL A 529 -14.89 17.65 30.19
C VAL A 529 -14.24 18.47 31.29
N PHE A 530 -12.95 18.23 31.50
CA PHE A 530 -12.19 18.85 32.59
C PHE A 530 -11.50 20.16 32.17
N ASP A 531 -11.17 20.27 30.88
CA ASP A 531 -10.61 21.45 30.24
C ASP A 531 -10.97 21.43 28.74
N GLY A 532 -10.81 22.55 28.06
CA GLY A 532 -11.10 22.67 26.62
C GLY A 532 -12.57 22.80 26.27
N GLN A 533 -12.87 22.47 25.01
CA GLN A 533 -14.19 22.66 24.41
C GLN A 533 -14.72 21.33 23.90
N ALA A 534 -15.98 21.04 24.22
CA ALA A 534 -16.69 19.88 23.71
C ALA A 534 -18.05 20.28 23.13
N SER A 535 -18.54 19.50 22.16
CA SER A 535 -19.91 19.59 21.69
C SER A 535 -20.55 18.21 21.53
N LEU A 536 -21.84 18.12 21.85
CA LEU A 536 -22.69 16.94 21.64
C LEU A 536 -23.82 17.34 20.69
N THR A 537 -23.95 16.66 19.55
CA THR A 537 -25.08 16.82 18.64
C THR A 537 -25.67 15.46 18.31
N GLY A 538 -26.98 15.27 18.48
CA GLY A 538 -27.62 13.99 18.15
C GLY A 538 -27.17 12.81 19.03
N CYS A 539 -26.44 13.08 20.11
CA CYS A 539 -25.86 12.02 20.93
C CYS A 539 -26.86 11.47 21.96
N THR A 540 -26.58 10.29 22.49
CA THR A 540 -27.30 9.70 23.63
C THR A 540 -26.31 9.35 24.73
N VAL A 541 -26.47 9.93 25.93
CA VAL A 541 -25.66 9.63 27.11
C VAL A 541 -26.56 9.02 28.17
N ARG A 542 -26.53 7.70 28.34
CA ARG A 542 -27.52 7.01 29.16
C ARG A 542 -27.01 5.86 30.02
N ASN A 543 -27.78 5.52 31.05
CA ASN A 543 -27.56 4.38 31.94
C ASN A 543 -26.14 4.24 32.52
N ASN A 544 -25.34 5.31 32.46
CA ASN A 544 -24.00 5.28 32.99
C ASN A 544 -24.08 5.28 34.51
N THR A 545 -23.09 4.71 35.16
CA THR A 545 -22.95 4.73 36.61
C THR A 545 -21.61 5.29 37.03
N SER A 546 -21.53 5.90 38.20
CA SER A 546 -20.23 6.37 38.68
C SER A 546 -20.14 6.53 40.19
N GLY A 547 -18.90 6.62 40.66
CA GLY A 547 -18.58 7.11 41.99
C GLY A 547 -18.72 8.62 42.12
N GLY A 548 -19.03 9.38 41.07
CA GLY A 548 -19.20 10.84 41.08
C GLY A 548 -20.43 11.25 40.27
N ILE A 549 -20.23 11.90 39.11
CA ILE A 549 -21.31 12.27 38.18
C ILE A 549 -21.38 11.24 37.05
N ALA A 550 -22.55 10.65 36.83
CA ALA A 550 -22.67 9.56 35.88
C ALA A 550 -22.94 10.00 34.45
N GLY A 551 -23.72 11.06 34.20
CA GLY A 551 -24.04 11.50 32.84
C GLY A 551 -22.93 12.35 32.23
N VAL A 552 -23.16 13.67 32.16
CA VAL A 552 -22.22 14.66 31.63
C VAL A 552 -21.67 15.53 32.75
N TYR A 553 -20.34 15.66 32.82
CA TYR A 553 -19.65 16.59 33.72
C TYR A 553 -18.85 17.62 32.94
N VAL A 554 -19.01 18.90 33.29
CA VAL A 554 -18.29 20.04 32.71
C VAL A 554 -17.63 20.83 33.83
N ALA A 555 -16.30 20.86 33.85
CA ALA A 555 -15.54 21.65 34.80
C ALA A 555 -15.66 23.15 34.50
N ALA A 556 -15.42 23.99 35.51
CA ALA A 556 -15.56 25.44 35.40
C ALA A 556 -14.61 26.11 34.40
N GLU A 557 -13.53 25.43 34.01
CA GLU A 557 -12.54 25.91 33.04
C GLU A 557 -12.85 25.43 31.61
N ALA A 558 -13.80 24.50 31.45
CA ALA A 558 -14.21 23.93 30.18
C ALA A 558 -15.47 24.60 29.61
N THR A 559 -15.76 24.33 28.34
CA THR A 559 -17.02 24.70 27.69
C THR A 559 -17.67 23.50 27.02
N MET A 560 -19.00 23.46 27.07
CA MET A 560 -19.83 22.43 26.44
C MET A 560 -20.94 23.10 25.64
N THR A 561 -21.20 22.60 24.44
CA THR A 561 -22.40 22.95 23.64
C THR A 561 -23.19 21.69 23.34
N MET A 562 -24.51 21.74 23.48
CA MET A 562 -25.37 20.58 23.24
C MET A 562 -26.53 20.94 22.34
N ALA A 563 -26.81 20.09 21.36
CA ALA A 563 -28.00 20.16 20.52
C ALA A 563 -28.55 18.75 20.29
N THR A 564 -29.88 18.62 20.21
CA THR A 564 -30.57 17.35 19.86
C THR A 564 -30.03 16.11 20.59
N THR A 565 -29.56 16.27 21.83
CA THR A 565 -28.86 15.22 22.59
C THR A 565 -29.74 14.75 23.75
N ALA A 566 -29.82 13.43 23.94
CA ALA A 566 -30.51 12.81 25.07
C ALA A 566 -29.52 12.51 26.21
N VAL A 567 -29.83 12.92 27.44
CA VAL A 567 -29.06 12.57 28.65
C VAL A 567 -30.02 12.06 29.73
N CYS A 568 -30.02 10.75 29.97
CA CYS A 568 -31.03 10.13 30.83
C CYS A 568 -30.56 8.86 31.55
N GLY A 569 -31.25 8.44 32.61
CA GLY A 569 -31.00 7.14 33.27
C GLY A 569 -29.63 7.03 33.97
N ASN A 570 -28.84 8.09 34.03
CA ASN A 570 -27.49 8.05 34.61
C ASN A 570 -27.56 8.15 36.14
N VAL A 571 -26.79 7.30 36.85
CA VAL A 571 -26.80 7.20 38.32
C VAL A 571 -25.39 7.32 38.91
N GLY A 572 -25.11 8.45 39.55
CA GLY A 572 -23.86 8.77 40.21
C GLY A 572 -23.73 8.28 41.64
N TYR A 573 -22.80 8.90 42.38
CA TYR A 573 -22.43 8.52 43.74
C TYR A 573 -23.64 8.51 44.69
N GLU A 574 -23.76 7.47 45.52
CA GLU A 574 -24.84 7.34 46.50
C GLU A 574 -26.26 7.48 45.90
N GLY A 575 -26.42 7.15 44.61
CA GLY A 575 -27.70 7.22 43.89
C GLY A 575 -28.05 8.61 43.37
N ASP A 576 -27.06 9.48 43.18
CA ASP A 576 -27.25 10.80 42.58
C ASP A 576 -27.77 10.68 41.14
N THR A 577 -28.98 11.18 40.88
CA THR A 577 -29.62 11.14 39.55
C THR A 577 -29.35 12.39 38.72
N THR A 578 -28.32 13.18 39.06
CA THR A 578 -27.90 14.34 38.28
C THR A 578 -27.38 13.90 36.91
N GLN A 579 -28.09 14.30 35.85
CA GLN A 579 -27.75 13.96 34.47
C GLN A 579 -26.62 14.82 33.92
N ILE A 580 -26.62 16.12 34.21
CA ILE A 580 -25.61 17.07 33.75
C ILE A 580 -25.15 17.91 34.95
N SER A 581 -23.84 18.01 35.14
CA SER A 581 -23.21 18.82 36.18
C SER A 581 -22.19 19.77 35.57
N GLY A 582 -22.38 21.07 35.76
CA GLY A 582 -21.59 22.13 35.12
C GLY A 582 -22.42 22.99 34.17
N GLU A 583 -21.82 24.06 33.66
CA GLU A 583 -22.47 24.97 32.70
C GLU A 583 -22.30 24.46 31.28
N TYR A 584 -23.34 24.57 30.46
CA TYR A 584 -23.30 24.27 29.03
C TYR A 584 -24.19 25.24 28.24
N THR A 585 -23.91 25.37 26.95
CA THR A 585 -24.74 26.11 26.00
C THR A 585 -25.74 25.16 25.36
N ASP A 586 -27.03 25.43 25.58
CA ASP A 586 -28.14 24.70 24.96
C ASP A 586 -28.49 25.32 23.60
N ASP A 587 -28.16 24.62 22.52
CA ASP A 587 -28.49 24.99 21.13
C ASP A 587 -29.83 24.39 20.65
N GLY A 588 -30.58 23.75 21.56
CA GLY A 588 -31.95 23.33 21.37
C GLY A 588 -32.13 21.84 21.02
N GLY A 589 -33.31 21.31 21.33
CA GLY A 589 -33.69 19.92 21.04
C GLY A 589 -33.12 18.87 21.98
N ASN A 590 -32.43 19.27 23.05
CA ASN A 590 -31.90 18.35 24.05
C ASN A 590 -33.04 17.77 24.93
N ASP A 591 -32.91 16.50 25.29
CA ASP A 591 -33.81 15.80 26.21
C ASP A 591 -33.02 15.36 27.45
N VAL A 592 -33.36 15.91 28.62
CA VAL A 592 -32.59 15.68 29.86
C VAL A 592 -33.54 15.25 30.95
N GLU A 593 -33.58 13.95 31.19
CA GLU A 593 -34.56 13.30 32.06
C GLU A 593 -33.91 12.35 33.06
N VAL A 594 -34.53 12.14 34.22
CA VAL A 594 -33.96 11.21 35.23
C VAL A 594 -34.01 9.77 34.74
N ASP A 595 -35.15 9.39 34.19
CA ASP A 595 -35.38 8.08 33.59
C ASP A 595 -35.28 8.24 32.08
N CYS A 596 -34.66 7.30 31.40
CA CYS A 596 -34.75 7.28 29.95
C CYS A 596 -36.19 6.99 29.53
N PRO A 597 -36.66 7.55 28.40
CA PRO A 597 -37.78 6.95 27.68
C PRO A 597 -37.50 5.45 27.59
N GLU A 598 -38.49 4.59 27.84
CA GLU A 598 -38.28 3.17 27.63
C GLU A 598 -37.74 3.00 26.21
N ASP A 599 -36.60 2.33 26.09
CA ASP A 599 -36.13 1.87 24.79
C ASP A 599 -37.29 1.15 24.18
N CYS A 600 -37.76 1.65 23.04
CA CYS A 600 -38.87 1.02 22.39
C CYS A 600 -38.36 -0.23 21.72
N VAL A 601 -38.20 -1.27 22.54
CA VAL A 601 -37.65 -2.54 22.12
C VAL A 601 -38.51 -3.02 20.95
N GLY A 602 -37.92 -3.18 19.78
CA GLY A 602 -38.65 -3.53 18.56
C GLY A 602 -39.17 -2.37 17.71
N ASP A 603 -38.79 -1.11 17.95
CA ASP A 603 -38.92 0.01 17.00
C ASP A 603 -37.61 0.12 16.20
N PHE A 604 -37.45 -0.78 15.22
CA PHE A 604 -36.21 -0.89 14.43
C PHE A 604 -36.10 0.19 13.36
N ASP A 605 -37.21 0.86 13.02
CA ASP A 605 -37.23 1.96 12.06
C ASP A 605 -37.24 3.36 12.69
N GLY A 606 -37.26 3.43 14.02
CA GLY A 606 -37.13 4.66 14.82
C GLY A 606 -38.33 5.59 14.69
N THR A 607 -39.51 5.04 14.37
CA THR A 607 -40.74 5.82 14.17
C THR A 607 -41.44 6.17 15.48
N GLY A 608 -41.04 5.56 16.60
CA GLY A 608 -41.67 5.68 17.90
C GLY A 608 -42.92 4.80 18.05
N ASP A 609 -43.13 3.83 17.15
CA ASP A 609 -44.21 2.86 17.19
C ASP A 609 -43.71 1.46 16.78
N VAL A 610 -43.89 0.43 17.63
CA VAL A 610 -43.62 -0.97 17.26
C VAL A 610 -44.76 -1.51 16.41
N GLY A 611 -44.46 -1.77 15.14
CA GLY A 611 -45.46 -2.07 14.12
C GLY A 611 -45.10 -3.18 13.15
N VAL A 612 -45.83 -3.19 12.03
CA VAL A 612 -45.66 -4.21 11.00
C VAL A 612 -44.31 -4.07 10.31
N ASP A 613 -43.80 -2.86 10.17
CA ASP A 613 -42.54 -2.61 9.48
C ASP A 613 -41.35 -3.12 10.32
N ASP A 614 -41.41 -3.00 11.64
CA ASP A 614 -40.43 -3.60 12.56
C ASP A 614 -40.51 -5.12 12.60
N LEU A 615 -41.73 -5.68 12.61
CA LEU A 615 -41.89 -7.13 12.50
C LEU A 615 -41.28 -7.67 11.20
N LEU A 616 -41.41 -6.92 10.10
CA LEU A 616 -40.80 -7.30 8.83
C LEU A 616 -39.27 -7.19 8.89
N ALA A 617 -38.72 -6.19 9.59
CA ALA A 617 -37.29 -6.06 9.84
C ALA A 617 -36.74 -7.25 10.66
N LEU A 618 -37.41 -7.61 11.76
CA LEU A 618 -37.06 -8.78 12.57
C LEU A 618 -37.09 -10.07 11.76
N LEU A 619 -38.17 -10.31 11.02
CA LEU A 619 -38.31 -11.53 10.21
C LEU A 619 -37.28 -11.60 9.08
N ALA A 620 -36.80 -10.45 8.59
CA ALA A 620 -35.69 -10.40 7.64
C ALA A 620 -34.34 -10.73 8.30
N ALA A 621 -34.17 -10.39 9.59
CA ALA A 621 -32.98 -10.65 10.39
C ALA A 621 -32.97 -12.04 11.08
N TYR A 622 -34.08 -12.79 11.02
CA TYR A 622 -34.26 -14.06 11.72
C TYR A 622 -33.18 -15.09 11.36
N GLN A 623 -32.40 -15.52 12.36
CA GLN A 623 -31.23 -16.41 12.26
C GLN A 623 -30.05 -15.87 11.45
N SER A 624 -30.03 -14.57 11.13
CA SER A 624 -28.92 -13.90 10.44
C SER A 624 -28.25 -12.80 11.27
N ASN A 625 -28.63 -12.65 12.54
CA ASN A 625 -28.06 -11.70 13.53
C ASN A 625 -28.02 -10.25 13.00
N GLY A 626 -29.14 -9.81 12.40
CA GLY A 626 -29.29 -8.45 11.88
C GLY A 626 -30.00 -7.53 12.87
N ASN A 627 -30.56 -6.42 12.39
CA ASN A 627 -31.27 -5.40 13.18
C ASN A 627 -32.64 -5.88 13.74
N GLY A 628 -32.66 -7.02 14.43
CA GLY A 628 -33.85 -7.69 14.95
C GLY A 628 -33.68 -8.28 16.35
N ASP A 629 -32.50 -8.15 16.96
CA ASP A 629 -32.16 -8.62 18.31
C ASP A 629 -32.75 -7.66 19.36
N CYS A 630 -33.86 -8.06 19.98
CA CYS A 630 -34.62 -7.31 20.96
C CYS A 630 -34.13 -7.51 22.40
N ASP A 631 -33.46 -8.61 22.74
CA ASP A 631 -32.92 -8.84 24.09
C ASP A 631 -31.40 -8.64 24.23
N GLY A 632 -30.73 -8.36 23.12
CA GLY A 632 -29.32 -8.00 23.04
C GLY A 632 -28.39 -9.19 23.27
N ASP A 633 -28.83 -10.41 23.00
CA ASP A 633 -28.05 -11.63 23.21
C ASP A 633 -27.16 -12.03 22.02
N GLY A 634 -27.30 -11.30 20.90
CA GLY A 634 -26.47 -11.43 19.70
C GLY A 634 -27.03 -12.37 18.64
N ASP A 635 -28.23 -12.94 18.83
CA ASP A 635 -29.00 -13.57 17.76
C ASP A 635 -30.38 -12.96 17.55
N THR A 636 -30.98 -13.21 16.38
CA THR A 636 -32.37 -12.82 16.11
C THR A 636 -33.19 -14.08 15.98
N ASP A 637 -33.94 -14.42 17.02
CA ASP A 637 -34.61 -15.70 17.14
C ASP A 637 -36.07 -15.57 17.64
N VAL A 638 -36.62 -16.68 18.14
CA VAL A 638 -38.02 -16.68 18.60
C VAL A 638 -38.24 -15.81 19.83
N ASP A 639 -37.24 -15.65 20.69
CA ASP A 639 -37.33 -14.86 21.91
C ASP A 639 -37.45 -13.36 21.55
N ASP A 640 -36.73 -12.88 20.53
CA ASP A 640 -36.89 -11.52 20.00
C ASP A 640 -38.26 -11.27 19.40
N LEU A 641 -38.76 -12.23 18.60
CA LEU A 641 -40.10 -12.14 18.02
C LEU A 641 -41.17 -12.07 19.11
N LEU A 642 -40.98 -12.78 20.22
CA LEU A 642 -41.90 -12.74 21.36
C LEU A 642 -41.82 -11.41 22.09
N ILE A 643 -40.64 -10.80 22.18
CA ILE A 643 -40.45 -9.47 22.77
C ILE A 643 -41.13 -8.41 21.91
N LEU A 644 -40.83 -8.37 20.60
CA LEU A 644 -41.43 -7.41 19.65
C LEU A 644 -42.97 -7.47 19.65
N ILE A 645 -43.56 -8.67 19.64
CA ILE A 645 -45.02 -8.82 19.72
C ILE A 645 -45.55 -8.37 21.09
N GLY A 646 -44.77 -8.55 22.16
CA GLY A 646 -45.13 -8.17 23.52
C GLY A 646 -45.25 -6.67 23.75
N VAL A 647 -44.53 -5.88 22.96
CA VAL A 647 -44.42 -4.42 23.05
C VAL A 647 -45.11 -3.69 21.87
N TRP A 648 -45.94 -4.40 21.11
CA TRP A 648 -46.65 -3.88 19.94
C TRP A 648 -47.50 -2.62 20.22
N GLY A 649 -47.24 -1.54 19.48
CA GLY A 649 -47.95 -0.27 19.60
C GLY A 649 -47.03 0.92 19.84
N SER A 650 -47.61 2.05 20.27
CA SER A 650 -46.85 3.27 20.47
C SER A 650 -46.00 3.19 21.73
N CYS A 651 -44.74 3.60 21.60
CA CYS A 651 -43.74 3.58 22.67
C CYS A 651 -44.02 4.60 23.78
N ASN A 652 -44.96 5.53 23.55
CA ASN A 652 -45.29 6.65 24.44
C ASN A 652 -46.66 6.51 25.14
N ALA A 653 -47.23 5.29 25.23
CA ALA A 653 -48.62 5.05 25.63
C ALA A 653 -48.85 4.78 27.13
#